data_AF-A0A8F5C3W3-F1
#
_entry.id   AF-A0A8F5C3W3-F1
#
_cell.length_a   1.000
_cell.length_b   1.000
_cell.length_c   1.000
_cell.angle_alpha   90.00
_cell.angle_beta   90.00
_cell.angle_gamma   90.00
#
_symmetry.space_group_name_H-M   'P 1'
#
loop_
_entity.id
_entity.type
_entity.pdbx_description
1 polymer ?
#
loop_
_entity_poly.entity_id
_entity_poly.type
_entity_poly.pdbx_seq_one_letter_code
_entity_poly.pdbx_strand_id
1 'polypeptide(L)'
;MDKRIIERLQWAKWFIQHGFVIIPLNEDEKRAAIEWKEYQDRKPTDGEYKKFLKMIKEGHNYGVLGGQNGLVILDFEDKELLKAWIGEEGLNTICRNTLCVDTPHGGLHIYVIADDIPPQRFNPAFTKDGKGIADLQSFKSYVVGPESCINHKNCSSDKCPWKGQDYTTCYVPEGNNAIGKPKSGIKRFIEFLVNRGKKIGIEPSASLLAWLKGKKKDDKENGKKLGVQLPETKEERNEKKNKRLKEDAILKLIEILSPVYREHHRHSIILYLVGWLYKAGIVKEDAEKLVKSICEKFNDEECEDRVRIVRETYSGLREERVKAEGTGLKTKGGLFEEFTNIIPEEEALERVRELEETLEASEPNPRAIIERLDYEKELYAIVNMDRCEVLRAIRVDNKLTYKDRVIIGCPKEVTAIVNPFSNVIMYDVVWSVPSQQRELKLEKVTVEELLAYLKANGLVLKKNLAEDILNAVFNAMLRKKIASVVTGFDSPGIFYYEGKLIANKIEVEMPSKEELKEALEILNELAAKWFYRVQERFITAIRLGLISPFAFAIKQKFRGEKAFIPWLYLYGAKDTGKTTTAEIILYIFNKYDKSHEKGLGEVDSEAKLGAFLSTDTFPHIINESSTLFDKPSLNEVIKDSIEGLTARQRFENKVILKEFPAYAWVVLTANNFNITDPALSQKRLYIIHYPINAQLSKAEIEEFRESVTSKLPKLRALGDFVIVYMLNHPEKLTYDWINLSKEILEEAYNYAEIKPSFSLENIHIESDIDSDIRTDVLAFIWKKVYETYKTKVQVTNEEGRYVTVVSPLSILDSVLEARAIEFMIKMHTKDEGEIIVFLPLLKKVLNEGGIELDSMESLAFLFKDYGFSYGARKILDKTQRVVWVRVEDFERVIEDFFGLVEKTE
;
A
#
# COMPACT_ATOMS: atom_id res chain seq x y z
N MET A 1 22.37 -41.04 7.59
CA MET A 1 21.45 -40.36 6.65
C MET A 1 22.22 -40.16 5.36
N ASP A 2 21.66 -40.52 4.21
CA ASP A 2 22.31 -40.38 2.91
C ASP A 2 22.77 -38.93 2.71
N LYS A 3 24.01 -38.74 2.20
CA LYS A 3 24.60 -37.42 1.93
C LYS A 3 23.66 -36.55 1.09
N ARG A 4 22.95 -37.14 0.13
CA ARG A 4 22.01 -36.42 -0.75
C ARG A 4 20.78 -35.91 -0.01
N ILE A 5 20.26 -36.69 0.94
CA ILE A 5 19.14 -36.26 1.79
C ILE A 5 19.56 -35.08 2.66
N ILE A 6 20.81 -35.07 3.13
CA ILE A 6 21.35 -33.95 3.92
C ILE A 6 21.46 -32.69 3.07
N GLU A 7 22.02 -32.78 1.86
CA GLU A 7 22.18 -31.64 0.94
C GLU A 7 20.83 -31.08 0.49
N ARG A 8 19.87 -31.94 0.14
CA ARG A 8 18.48 -31.55 -0.16
C ARG A 8 17.79 -30.86 1.00
N LEU A 9 17.97 -31.38 2.22
CA LEU A 9 17.39 -30.78 3.41
C LEU A 9 18.05 -29.44 3.76
N GLN A 10 19.34 -29.27 3.50
CA GLN A 10 20.05 -28.01 3.70
C GLN A 10 19.53 -26.94 2.75
N TRP A 11 19.37 -27.26 1.46
CA TRP A 11 18.79 -26.33 0.50
C TRP A 11 17.33 -25.97 0.82
N ALA A 12 16.50 -26.96 1.16
CA ALA A 12 15.13 -26.72 1.61
C ALA A 12 15.06 -25.72 2.78
N LYS A 13 15.94 -25.87 3.78
CA LYS A 13 16.05 -24.92 4.90
C LYS A 13 16.56 -23.55 4.46
N TRP A 14 17.52 -23.52 3.54
CA TRP A 14 18.08 -22.28 3.01
C TRP A 14 16.98 -21.42 2.35
N PHE A 15 16.13 -22.02 1.50
CA PHE A 15 15.01 -21.30 0.88
C PHE A 15 14.05 -20.70 1.92
N ILE A 16 13.70 -21.46 2.96
CA ILE A 16 12.84 -20.98 4.06
C ILE A 16 13.49 -19.80 4.78
N GLN A 17 14.78 -19.91 5.13
CA GLN A 17 15.52 -18.86 5.83
C GLN A 17 15.61 -17.55 5.03
N HIS A 18 15.62 -17.64 3.70
CA HIS A 18 15.64 -16.49 2.79
C HIS A 18 14.22 -16.02 2.39
N GLY A 19 13.19 -16.52 3.08
CA GLY A 19 11.82 -16.02 2.96
C GLY A 19 11.01 -16.61 1.81
N PHE A 20 11.54 -17.61 1.09
CA PHE A 20 10.85 -18.33 0.03
C PHE A 20 10.04 -19.50 0.57
N VAL A 21 8.94 -19.81 -0.12
CA VAL A 21 8.07 -20.92 0.25
C VAL A 21 8.47 -22.18 -0.49
N ILE A 22 8.61 -23.27 0.26
CA ILE A 22 8.80 -24.61 -0.26
C ILE A 22 7.61 -25.51 0.03
N ILE A 23 7.44 -26.54 -0.78
CA ILE A 23 6.44 -27.59 -0.58
C ILE A 23 7.06 -28.98 -0.79
N PRO A 24 6.65 -30.01 -0.05
CA PRO A 24 7.09 -31.38 -0.30
C PRO A 24 6.47 -31.90 -1.61
N LEU A 25 7.26 -32.66 -2.37
CA LEU A 25 6.86 -33.37 -3.57
C LEU A 25 6.95 -34.88 -3.34
N ASN A 26 6.13 -35.65 -4.04
CA ASN A 26 6.20 -37.11 -4.01
C ASN A 26 7.60 -37.60 -4.44
N GLU A 27 8.03 -38.73 -3.89
CA GLU A 27 9.29 -39.37 -4.29
C GLU A 27 9.27 -39.74 -5.77
N ASP A 28 10.39 -39.49 -6.47
CA ASP A 28 10.55 -39.71 -7.91
C ASP A 28 9.55 -39.00 -8.85
N GLU A 29 8.70 -38.11 -8.32
CA GLU A 29 7.75 -37.34 -9.11
C GLU A 29 8.01 -35.83 -9.00
N LYS A 30 7.54 -35.09 -10.01
CA LYS A 30 7.49 -33.62 -10.01
C LYS A 30 6.15 -33.07 -9.47
N ARG A 31 5.41 -33.87 -8.68
CA ARG A 31 4.06 -33.53 -8.18
C ARG A 31 4.08 -33.27 -6.68
N ALA A 32 3.34 -32.26 -6.25
CA ALA A 32 3.21 -31.91 -4.83
C ALA A 32 2.56 -33.05 -4.04
N ALA A 33 3.11 -33.33 -2.86
CA ALA A 33 2.58 -34.30 -1.91
C ALA A 33 1.43 -33.73 -1.05
N ILE A 34 1.14 -32.44 -1.20
CA ILE A 34 0.13 -31.69 -0.46
C ILE A 34 -0.65 -30.75 -1.39
N GLU A 35 -1.84 -30.34 -0.95
CA GLU A 35 -2.50 -29.16 -1.52
C GLU A 35 -1.65 -27.92 -1.25
N TRP A 36 -1.15 -27.29 -2.31
CA TRP A 36 -0.12 -26.25 -2.19
C TRP A 36 -0.57 -24.87 -2.65
N LYS A 37 -1.70 -24.78 -3.37
CA LYS A 37 -2.16 -23.53 -4.00
C LYS A 37 -2.48 -22.45 -2.97
N GLU A 38 -2.96 -22.84 -1.78
CA GLU A 38 -3.19 -21.91 -0.67
C GLU A 38 -1.90 -21.17 -0.26
N TYR A 39 -0.74 -21.81 -0.39
CA TYR A 39 0.54 -21.19 -0.06
C TYR A 39 1.02 -20.21 -1.13
N GLN A 40 0.19 -19.86 -2.12
CA GLN A 40 0.40 -18.73 -3.02
C GLN A 40 -0.06 -17.41 -2.38
N ASP A 41 -1.09 -17.47 -1.53
CA ASP A 41 -1.73 -16.30 -0.92
C ASP A 41 -1.35 -16.14 0.58
N ARG A 42 -0.88 -17.21 1.23
CA ARG A 42 -0.37 -17.20 2.61
C ARG A 42 1.00 -17.89 2.71
N LYS A 43 1.81 -17.54 3.72
CA LYS A 43 3.01 -18.33 4.06
C LYS A 43 2.64 -19.54 4.93
N PRO A 44 3.31 -20.70 4.77
CA PRO A 44 3.20 -21.78 5.74
C PRO A 44 3.60 -21.32 7.14
N THR A 45 2.92 -21.85 8.16
CA THR A 45 3.24 -21.67 9.57
C THR A 45 4.49 -22.47 9.97
N ASP A 46 5.11 -22.14 11.10
CA ASP A 46 6.27 -22.90 11.61
C ASP A 46 5.95 -24.38 11.84
N GLY A 47 4.71 -24.69 12.23
CA GLY A 47 4.23 -26.07 12.38
C GLY A 47 4.17 -26.82 11.04
N GLU A 48 3.67 -26.15 9.99
CA GLU A 48 3.63 -26.68 8.63
C GLU A 48 5.04 -26.87 8.06
N TYR A 49 5.94 -25.90 8.22
CA TYR A 49 7.33 -26.05 7.80
C TYR A 49 8.07 -27.19 8.50
N LYS A 50 7.83 -27.39 9.80
CA LYS A 50 8.37 -28.57 10.51
C LYS A 50 7.89 -29.87 9.89
N LYS A 51 6.62 -29.94 9.49
CA LYS A 51 6.06 -31.10 8.78
C LYS A 51 6.70 -31.29 7.40
N PHE A 52 6.86 -30.21 6.63
CA PHE A 52 7.47 -30.27 5.30
C PHE A 52 8.92 -30.74 5.37
N LEU A 53 9.73 -30.17 6.27
CA LEU A 53 11.12 -30.56 6.48
C LEU A 53 11.26 -32.01 6.97
N LYS A 54 10.29 -32.51 7.76
CA LYS A 54 10.24 -33.92 8.16
C LYS A 54 10.02 -34.83 6.94
N MET A 55 9.05 -34.51 6.07
CA MET A 55 8.79 -35.28 4.84
C MET A 55 10.02 -35.33 3.92
N ILE A 56 10.70 -34.19 3.74
CA ILE A 56 11.92 -34.08 2.90
C ILE A 56 13.06 -34.94 3.47
N LYS A 57 13.20 -34.94 4.80
CA LYS A 57 14.15 -35.77 5.53
C LYS A 57 13.84 -37.28 5.41
N GLU A 58 12.58 -37.63 5.21
CA GLU A 58 12.11 -39.01 5.07
C GLU A 58 12.26 -39.56 3.65
N GLY A 59 12.51 -38.72 2.64
CA GLY A 59 12.75 -39.17 1.27
C GLY A 59 12.14 -38.28 0.20
N HIS A 60 11.14 -37.46 0.55
CA HIS A 60 10.43 -36.59 -0.39
C HIS A 60 11.36 -35.55 -1.03
N ASN A 61 11.08 -35.25 -2.30
CA ASN A 61 11.62 -34.09 -2.99
C ASN A 61 10.92 -32.82 -2.48
N TYR A 62 11.35 -31.64 -2.97
CA TYR A 62 10.64 -30.40 -2.66
C TYR A 62 10.56 -29.48 -3.87
N GLY A 63 9.51 -28.66 -3.90
CA GLY A 63 9.28 -27.63 -4.89
C GLY A 63 9.46 -26.25 -4.27
N VAL A 64 9.99 -25.31 -5.03
CA VAL A 64 10.11 -23.89 -4.67
C VAL A 64 9.01 -23.13 -5.40
N LEU A 65 8.14 -22.43 -4.67
CA LEU A 65 7.03 -21.66 -5.25
C LEU A 65 7.54 -20.38 -5.91
N GLY A 66 7.14 -20.18 -7.16
CA GLY A 66 7.35 -18.91 -7.87
C GLY A 66 6.35 -17.84 -7.44
N GLY A 67 6.66 -16.58 -7.75
CA GLY A 67 5.82 -15.41 -7.48
C GLY A 67 6.11 -14.75 -6.13
N GLN A 68 6.24 -15.55 -5.07
CA GLN A 68 6.43 -15.00 -3.73
C GLN A 68 7.83 -14.42 -3.52
N ASN A 69 7.89 -13.33 -2.76
CA ASN A 69 9.12 -12.58 -2.50
C ASN A 69 9.84 -12.16 -3.80
N GLY A 70 9.08 -11.89 -4.87
CA GLY A 70 9.64 -11.50 -6.18
C GLY A 70 10.31 -12.62 -6.95
N LEU A 71 10.19 -13.89 -6.52
CA LEU A 71 10.90 -15.01 -7.13
C LEU A 71 10.33 -15.40 -8.50
N VAL A 72 11.19 -15.41 -9.51
CA VAL A 72 10.89 -15.89 -10.86
C VAL A 72 11.94 -16.91 -11.26
N ILE A 73 11.51 -17.97 -11.93
CA ILE A 73 12.41 -19.01 -12.42
C ILE A 73 12.24 -19.15 -13.93
N LEU A 74 13.31 -18.93 -14.67
CA LEU A 74 13.37 -19.28 -16.09
C LEU A 74 13.78 -20.76 -16.19
N ASP A 75 12.88 -21.58 -16.72
CA ASP A 75 13.05 -23.03 -16.83
C ASP A 75 13.28 -23.39 -18.30
N PHE A 76 14.55 -23.60 -18.67
CA PHE A 76 14.97 -23.94 -20.03
C PHE A 76 15.04 -25.46 -20.20
N GLU A 77 14.45 -25.98 -21.29
CA GLU A 77 14.44 -27.42 -21.55
C GLU A 77 15.83 -27.97 -21.95
N ASP A 78 16.69 -27.13 -22.56
CA ASP A 78 18.01 -27.52 -23.09
C ASP A 78 19.05 -26.43 -22.79
N LYS A 79 20.05 -26.78 -21.97
CA LYS A 79 21.14 -25.89 -21.57
C LYS A 79 22.11 -25.58 -22.71
N GLU A 80 22.39 -26.53 -23.60
CA GLU A 80 23.28 -26.29 -24.75
C GLU A 80 22.61 -25.38 -25.77
N LEU A 81 21.30 -25.50 -25.96
CA LEU A 81 20.53 -24.54 -26.76
C LEU A 81 20.58 -23.14 -26.15
N LEU A 82 20.45 -23.01 -24.82
CA LEU A 82 20.60 -21.72 -24.14
C LEU A 82 22.03 -21.16 -24.31
N LYS A 83 23.06 -22.00 -24.18
CA LYS A 83 24.46 -21.61 -24.40
C LYS A 83 24.68 -21.09 -25.81
N ALA A 84 24.10 -21.74 -26.83
CA ALA A 84 24.12 -21.26 -28.22
C ALA A 84 23.31 -19.97 -28.41
N TRP A 85 22.23 -19.78 -27.64
CA TRP A 85 21.35 -18.61 -27.71
C TRP A 85 22.00 -17.34 -27.18
N ILE A 86 22.52 -17.36 -25.96
CA ILE A 86 23.06 -16.16 -25.29
C ILE A 86 24.59 -16.09 -25.28
N GLY A 87 25.26 -17.16 -25.73
CA GLY A 87 26.72 -17.31 -25.71
C GLY A 87 27.23 -17.87 -24.38
N GLU A 88 28.34 -18.60 -24.44
CA GLU A 88 28.99 -19.22 -23.27
C GLU A 88 29.37 -18.20 -22.18
N GLU A 89 29.96 -17.07 -22.58
CA GLU A 89 30.30 -15.99 -21.65
C GLU A 89 29.06 -15.36 -21.01
N GLY A 90 27.97 -15.24 -21.78
CA GLY A 90 26.69 -14.73 -21.29
C GLY A 90 26.06 -15.65 -20.24
N LEU A 91 26.04 -16.95 -20.51
CA LEU A 91 25.54 -17.96 -19.58
C LEU A 91 26.38 -18.01 -18.30
N ASN A 92 27.70 -18.05 -18.43
CA ASN A 92 28.63 -18.03 -17.29
C ASN A 92 28.46 -16.76 -16.43
N THR A 93 28.22 -15.61 -17.06
CA THR A 93 27.98 -14.35 -16.35
C THR A 93 26.66 -14.39 -15.57
N ILE A 94 25.60 -14.95 -16.15
CA ILE A 94 24.31 -15.08 -15.45
C ILE A 94 24.45 -16.01 -14.24
N CYS A 95 24.99 -17.21 -14.43
CA CYS A 95 25.13 -18.20 -13.34
C CYS A 95 26.18 -17.83 -12.28
N ARG A 96 27.07 -16.87 -12.58
CA ARG A 96 27.93 -16.24 -11.55
C ARG A 96 27.16 -15.25 -10.68
N ASN A 97 26.15 -14.59 -11.22
CA ASN A 97 25.41 -13.52 -10.53
C ASN A 97 24.10 -13.98 -9.89
N THR A 98 23.61 -15.16 -10.23
CA THR A 98 22.39 -15.73 -9.66
C THR A 98 22.42 -17.25 -9.65
N LEU A 99 21.59 -17.86 -8.80
CA LEU A 99 21.45 -19.31 -8.67
C LEU A 99 20.97 -19.94 -9.98
N CYS A 100 21.80 -20.80 -10.55
CA CYS A 100 21.50 -21.67 -11.66
C CYS A 100 21.46 -23.13 -11.17
N VAL A 101 20.55 -23.95 -11.71
CA VAL A 101 20.40 -25.35 -11.31
C VAL A 101 20.19 -26.21 -12.55
N ASP A 102 21.10 -27.14 -12.79
CA ASP A 102 20.98 -28.13 -13.86
C ASP A 102 19.80 -29.06 -13.58
N THR A 103 19.00 -29.34 -14.62
CA THR A 103 17.85 -30.22 -14.47
C THR A 103 18.20 -31.67 -14.85
N PRO A 104 17.49 -32.67 -14.29
CA PRO A 104 17.65 -34.09 -14.58
C PRO A 104 17.64 -34.49 -16.07
N HIS A 105 17.06 -33.65 -16.93
CA HIS A 105 16.81 -33.91 -18.35
C HIS A 105 17.66 -33.04 -19.29
N GLY A 106 18.71 -32.37 -18.79
CA GLY A 106 19.65 -31.58 -19.61
C GLY A 106 19.26 -30.11 -19.80
N GLY A 107 18.26 -29.64 -19.06
CA GLY A 107 17.84 -28.25 -19.01
C GLY A 107 18.52 -27.45 -17.90
N LEU A 108 18.10 -26.20 -17.72
CA LEU A 108 18.63 -25.29 -16.70
C LEU A 108 17.53 -24.42 -16.09
N HIS A 109 17.46 -24.37 -14.75
CA HIS A 109 16.68 -23.37 -14.04
C HIS A 109 17.56 -22.17 -13.68
N ILE A 110 17.09 -20.95 -13.98
CA ILE A 110 17.73 -19.70 -13.55
C ILE A 110 16.77 -18.97 -12.60
N TYR A 111 17.13 -18.90 -11.33
CA TYR A 111 16.34 -18.23 -10.30
C TYR A 111 16.72 -16.76 -10.26
N VAL A 112 15.76 -15.86 -10.20
CA VAL A 112 15.99 -14.41 -10.06
C VAL A 112 14.92 -13.77 -9.17
N ILE A 113 15.29 -12.72 -8.45
CA ILE A 113 14.34 -11.87 -7.74
C ILE A 113 14.09 -10.62 -8.60
N ALA A 114 12.84 -10.23 -8.77
CA ALA A 114 12.47 -8.98 -9.43
C ALA A 114 11.24 -8.35 -8.79
N ASP A 115 11.08 -7.03 -8.97
CA ASP A 115 9.97 -6.28 -8.38
C ASP A 115 8.71 -6.32 -9.26
N ASP A 116 8.86 -6.32 -10.59
CA ASP A 116 7.79 -6.37 -11.59
C ASP A 116 7.76 -7.74 -12.28
N ILE A 117 7.24 -8.74 -11.59
CA ILE A 117 7.21 -10.13 -12.06
C ILE A 117 5.90 -10.46 -12.80
N PRO A 118 5.91 -11.48 -13.68
CA PRO A 118 4.68 -11.97 -14.29
C PRO A 118 3.61 -12.34 -13.25
N PRO A 119 2.34 -11.94 -13.43
CA PRO A 119 1.26 -12.30 -12.49
C PRO A 119 0.86 -13.79 -12.57
N GLN A 120 1.43 -14.55 -13.51
CA GLN A 120 1.25 -15.98 -13.70
C GLN A 120 2.44 -16.56 -14.47
N ARG A 121 2.58 -17.89 -14.48
CA ARG A 121 3.57 -18.56 -15.33
C ARG A 121 3.28 -18.37 -16.83
N PHE A 122 4.32 -18.35 -17.65
CA PHE A 122 4.22 -18.50 -19.11
C PHE A 122 4.78 -19.87 -19.50
N ASN A 123 3.93 -20.73 -20.06
CA ASN A 123 4.29 -22.06 -20.55
C ASN A 123 3.63 -22.29 -21.92
N PRO A 124 4.38 -22.24 -23.04
CA PRO A 124 5.78 -21.82 -23.13
C PRO A 124 5.97 -20.30 -23.06
N ALA A 125 7.12 -19.87 -22.54
CA ALA A 125 7.61 -18.50 -22.64
C ALA A 125 8.30 -18.26 -24.00
N PHE A 126 9.07 -19.24 -24.47
CA PHE A 126 9.77 -19.19 -25.75
C PHE A 126 9.57 -20.46 -26.58
N THR A 127 9.52 -20.29 -27.88
CA THR A 127 9.33 -21.37 -28.85
C THR A 127 10.40 -21.34 -29.94
N LYS A 128 10.75 -22.53 -30.45
CA LYS A 128 11.57 -22.72 -31.65
C LYS A 128 10.89 -23.78 -32.52
N ASP A 129 10.66 -23.47 -33.80
CA ASP A 129 9.97 -24.36 -34.75
C ASP A 129 8.61 -24.87 -34.23
N GLY A 130 7.86 -24.00 -33.54
CA GLY A 130 6.56 -24.31 -32.95
C GLY A 130 6.59 -25.18 -31.69
N LYS A 131 7.76 -25.55 -31.18
CA LYS A 131 7.93 -26.28 -29.91
C LYS A 131 8.36 -25.34 -28.79
N GLY A 132 7.77 -25.48 -27.61
CA GLY A 132 8.18 -24.75 -26.41
C GLY A 132 9.56 -25.21 -25.94
N ILE A 133 10.47 -24.26 -25.69
CA ILE A 133 11.86 -24.54 -25.29
C ILE A 133 12.24 -23.94 -23.94
N ALA A 134 11.41 -23.03 -23.42
CA ALA A 134 11.60 -22.43 -22.10
C ALA A 134 10.26 -21.95 -21.53
N ASP A 135 10.11 -22.08 -20.23
CA ASP A 135 9.02 -21.56 -19.41
C ASP A 135 9.50 -20.41 -18.52
N LEU A 136 8.57 -19.55 -18.12
CA LEU A 136 8.78 -18.51 -17.11
C LEU A 136 7.85 -18.78 -15.94
N GLN A 137 8.40 -19.32 -14.86
CA GLN A 137 7.66 -19.70 -13.65
C GLN A 137 7.56 -18.50 -12.70
N SER A 138 6.33 -18.20 -12.25
CA SER A 138 6.00 -17.12 -11.32
C SER A 138 4.84 -17.57 -10.43
N PHE A 139 3.89 -16.69 -10.07
CA PHE A 139 2.69 -17.10 -9.35
C PHE A 139 1.96 -18.27 -10.01
N LYS A 140 1.31 -19.09 -9.18
CA LYS A 140 0.59 -20.32 -9.54
C LYS A 140 1.48 -21.39 -10.17
N SER A 141 2.78 -21.37 -9.85
CA SER A 141 3.74 -22.37 -10.31
C SER A 141 4.81 -22.65 -9.26
N TYR A 142 5.49 -23.78 -9.42
CA TYR A 142 6.67 -24.14 -8.65
C TYR A 142 7.65 -24.89 -9.56
N VAL A 143 8.91 -24.87 -9.19
CA VAL A 143 9.96 -25.70 -9.79
C VAL A 143 10.48 -26.69 -8.76
N VAL A 144 10.96 -27.84 -9.20
CA VAL A 144 11.65 -28.77 -8.29
C VAL A 144 12.95 -28.14 -7.82
N GLY A 145 13.19 -28.17 -6.50
CA GLY A 145 14.32 -27.51 -5.87
C GLY A 145 15.64 -28.29 -5.97
N PRO A 146 16.78 -27.61 -5.74
CA PRO A 146 18.12 -28.22 -5.71
C PRO A 146 18.20 -29.53 -4.91
N GLU A 147 19.05 -30.43 -5.37
CA GLU A 147 19.35 -31.75 -4.78
C GLU A 147 18.15 -32.72 -4.69
N SER A 148 17.01 -32.35 -5.24
CA SER A 148 15.92 -33.29 -5.52
C SER A 148 16.35 -34.24 -6.65
N CYS A 149 15.97 -35.51 -6.57
CA CYS A 149 16.39 -36.54 -7.53
C CYS A 149 15.19 -37.26 -8.13
N ILE A 150 15.33 -37.71 -9.37
CA ILE A 150 14.30 -38.45 -10.10
C ILE A 150 14.90 -39.73 -10.65
N ASN A 151 14.31 -40.87 -10.33
CA ASN A 151 14.55 -42.12 -11.05
C ASN A 151 13.73 -42.17 -12.36
N HIS A 152 14.40 -42.36 -13.49
CA HIS A 152 13.77 -42.34 -14.82
C HIS A 152 13.09 -43.65 -15.22
N LYS A 153 13.11 -44.66 -14.36
CA LYS A 153 12.45 -45.97 -14.58
C LYS A 153 10.96 -45.83 -14.86
N ASN A 154 10.31 -44.87 -14.20
CA ASN A 154 8.87 -44.62 -14.30
C ASN A 154 8.53 -43.44 -15.22
N CYS A 155 9.51 -42.86 -15.92
CA CYS A 155 9.25 -41.79 -16.86
C CYS A 155 8.52 -42.31 -18.11
N SER A 156 7.33 -41.78 -18.37
CA SER A 156 6.49 -42.14 -19.53
C SER A 156 6.52 -41.10 -20.65
N SER A 157 7.09 -39.91 -20.41
CA SER A 157 7.18 -38.82 -21.37
C SER A 157 8.30 -39.02 -22.39
N ASP A 158 8.03 -38.71 -23.66
CA ASP A 158 9.03 -38.70 -24.74
C ASP A 158 10.07 -37.58 -24.59
N LYS A 159 9.84 -36.63 -23.66
CA LYS A 159 10.81 -35.59 -23.30
C LYS A 159 11.92 -36.09 -22.36
N CYS A 160 11.83 -37.31 -21.83
CA CYS A 160 12.83 -37.87 -20.93
C CYS A 160 13.95 -38.59 -21.74
N PRO A 161 15.21 -38.13 -21.69
CA PRO A 161 16.32 -38.80 -22.39
C PRO A 161 16.60 -40.23 -21.88
N TRP A 162 16.21 -40.50 -20.63
CA TRP A 162 16.47 -41.75 -19.91
C TRP A 162 15.20 -42.59 -19.73
N LYS A 163 14.19 -42.38 -20.59
CA LYS A 163 12.85 -42.99 -20.46
C LYS A 163 12.92 -44.51 -20.22
N GLY A 164 12.38 -44.95 -19.08
CA GLY A 164 12.31 -46.37 -18.72
C GLY A 164 13.62 -46.98 -18.20
N GLN A 165 14.69 -46.20 -18.05
CA GLN A 165 15.97 -46.67 -17.53
C GLN A 165 16.02 -46.52 -16.01
N ASP A 166 16.55 -47.52 -15.31
CA ASP A 166 16.81 -47.46 -13.86
C ASP A 166 18.05 -46.61 -13.59
N TYR A 167 17.88 -45.31 -13.78
CA TYR A 167 18.92 -44.30 -13.71
C TYR A 167 18.38 -43.09 -12.97
N THR A 168 19.14 -42.57 -12.00
CA THR A 168 18.75 -41.43 -11.18
C THR A 168 19.61 -40.23 -11.49
N THR A 169 18.98 -39.11 -11.83
CA THR A 169 19.66 -37.81 -11.94
C THR A 169 18.97 -36.79 -11.03
N CYS A 170 19.71 -35.75 -10.65
CA CYS A 170 19.28 -34.78 -9.64
C CYS A 170 19.33 -33.36 -10.17
N TYR A 171 18.66 -32.45 -9.48
CA TYR A 171 18.74 -31.02 -9.73
C TYR A 171 20.03 -30.47 -9.11
N VAL A 172 21.05 -30.16 -9.89
CA VAL A 172 22.39 -29.83 -9.36
C VAL A 172 22.63 -28.31 -9.42
N PRO A 173 22.85 -27.61 -8.30
CA PRO A 173 23.14 -26.18 -8.31
C PRO A 173 24.54 -25.88 -8.88
N GLU A 174 24.66 -24.83 -9.68
CA GLU A 174 25.91 -24.41 -10.32
C GLU A 174 26.50 -23.16 -9.68
N GLY A 175 27.70 -23.31 -9.11
CA GLY A 175 28.60 -22.19 -8.77
C GLY A 175 28.15 -21.26 -7.64
N ASN A 176 27.10 -20.46 -7.87
CA ASN A 176 26.59 -19.45 -6.95
C ASN A 176 25.36 -19.96 -6.17
N ASN A 177 25.41 -19.83 -4.85
CA ASN A 177 24.34 -20.26 -3.96
C ASN A 177 23.33 -19.14 -3.59
N ALA A 178 23.44 -17.95 -4.18
CA ALA A 178 22.56 -16.82 -3.93
C ALA A 178 21.66 -16.50 -5.12
N ILE A 179 20.44 -16.04 -4.86
CA ILE A 179 19.50 -15.60 -5.89
C ILE A 179 19.69 -14.09 -6.09
N GLY A 180 20.15 -13.72 -7.27
CA GLY A 180 20.42 -12.34 -7.67
C GLY A 180 19.19 -11.62 -8.21
N LYS A 181 19.29 -10.29 -8.22
CA LYS A 181 18.29 -9.37 -8.79
C LYS A 181 18.86 -8.73 -10.07
N PRO A 182 18.25 -8.93 -11.24
CA PRO A 182 18.70 -8.28 -12.48
C PRO A 182 18.68 -6.76 -12.33
N LYS A 183 19.84 -6.09 -12.47
CA LYS A 183 19.99 -4.63 -12.27
C LYS A 183 19.02 -3.79 -13.11
N SER A 184 18.69 -4.27 -14.31
CA SER A 184 17.81 -3.61 -15.28
C SER A 184 16.35 -4.08 -15.20
N GLY A 185 16.02 -4.96 -14.25
CA GLY A 185 14.69 -5.57 -14.10
C GLY A 185 14.46 -6.78 -15.02
N ILE A 186 13.47 -7.61 -14.67
CA ILE A 186 13.18 -8.87 -15.36
C ILE A 186 12.68 -8.66 -16.81
N LYS A 187 11.94 -7.58 -17.09
CA LYS A 187 11.49 -7.25 -18.46
C LYS A 187 12.66 -7.01 -19.40
N ARG A 188 13.63 -6.17 -19.02
CA ARG A 188 14.84 -5.93 -19.84
C ARG A 188 15.70 -7.18 -19.98
N PHE A 189 15.75 -8.03 -18.95
CA PHE A 189 16.44 -9.31 -19.05
C PHE A 189 15.77 -10.24 -20.08
N ILE A 190 14.44 -10.32 -20.09
CA ILE A 190 13.68 -11.10 -21.08
C ILE A 190 13.80 -10.47 -22.47
N GLU A 191 13.77 -9.14 -22.61
CA GLU A 191 14.01 -8.44 -23.88
C GLU A 191 15.40 -8.75 -24.45
N PHE A 192 16.42 -8.84 -23.59
CA PHE A 192 17.75 -9.31 -23.97
C PHE A 192 17.71 -10.72 -24.56
N LEU A 193 16.98 -11.66 -23.93
CA LEU A 193 16.77 -13.01 -24.46
C LEU A 193 16.04 -12.98 -25.81
N VAL A 194 14.96 -12.21 -25.93
CA VAL A 194 14.19 -12.04 -27.18
C VAL A 194 15.11 -11.54 -28.31
N ASN A 195 15.92 -10.52 -28.06
CA ASN A 195 16.79 -9.93 -29.07
C ASN A 195 17.91 -10.89 -29.52
N ARG A 196 18.46 -11.68 -28.60
CA ARG A 196 19.44 -12.73 -28.92
C ARG A 196 18.80 -13.90 -29.69
N GLY A 197 17.54 -14.23 -29.37
CA GLY A 197 16.84 -15.40 -29.89
C GLY A 197 16.42 -15.27 -31.36
N LYS A 198 16.08 -14.04 -31.77
CA LYS A 198 15.73 -13.70 -33.16
C LYS A 198 16.76 -14.19 -34.18
N LYS A 199 18.05 -14.16 -33.83
CA LYS A 199 19.15 -14.55 -34.73
C LYS A 199 19.19 -16.06 -35.04
N ILE A 200 18.55 -16.88 -34.20
CA ILE A 200 18.59 -18.34 -34.27
C ILE A 200 17.19 -18.97 -34.31
N GLY A 201 16.17 -18.19 -34.69
CA GLY A 201 14.79 -18.65 -34.86
C GLY A 201 14.04 -18.94 -33.56
N ILE A 202 14.48 -18.36 -32.43
CA ILE A 202 13.76 -18.44 -31.16
C ILE A 202 12.83 -17.24 -31.03
N GLU A 203 11.55 -17.52 -30.82
CA GLU A 203 10.49 -16.52 -30.72
C GLU A 203 9.82 -16.57 -29.35
N PRO A 204 9.55 -15.42 -28.72
CA PRO A 204 8.73 -15.36 -27.51
C PRO A 204 7.25 -15.65 -27.84
N SER A 205 6.52 -16.24 -26.90
CA SER A 205 5.08 -16.46 -27.05
C SER A 205 4.31 -15.13 -27.12
N ALA A 206 3.14 -15.15 -27.78
CA ALA A 206 2.31 -13.95 -27.95
C ALA A 206 1.91 -13.33 -26.60
N SER A 207 1.66 -14.16 -25.59
CA SER A 207 1.33 -13.73 -24.22
C SER A 207 2.52 -13.10 -23.52
N LEU A 208 3.74 -13.63 -23.70
CA LEU A 208 4.97 -13.03 -23.17
C LEU A 208 5.24 -11.67 -23.84
N LEU A 209 5.10 -11.58 -25.17
CA LEU A 209 5.25 -10.33 -25.90
C LEU A 209 4.24 -9.26 -25.47
N ALA A 210 2.99 -9.65 -25.23
CA ALA A 210 1.97 -8.73 -24.76
C ALA A 210 2.30 -8.17 -23.37
N TRP A 211 2.87 -9.00 -22.49
CA TRP A 211 3.35 -8.56 -21.17
C TRP A 211 4.58 -7.66 -21.28
N LEU A 212 5.52 -7.94 -22.19
CA LEU A 212 6.70 -7.09 -22.43
C LEU A 212 6.35 -5.71 -23.00
N LYS A 213 5.44 -5.64 -23.98
CA LYS A 213 5.13 -4.39 -24.69
C LYS A 213 4.37 -3.38 -23.84
N GLY A 214 3.67 -3.84 -22.80
CA GLY A 214 2.65 -3.05 -22.11
C GLY A 214 1.52 -2.66 -23.07
N LYS A 215 0.30 -2.46 -22.58
CA LYS A 215 -0.73 -1.85 -23.43
C LYS A 215 -0.35 -0.39 -23.68
N LYS A 216 0.12 -0.08 -24.90
CA LYS A 216 0.09 1.28 -25.45
C LYS A 216 -1.38 1.70 -25.57
N LYS A 217 -1.78 2.76 -24.87
CA LYS A 217 -2.93 3.58 -25.26
C LYS A 217 -2.37 4.60 -26.25
N ASP A 218 -2.93 4.62 -27.46
CA ASP A 218 -2.58 5.59 -28.48
C ASP A 218 -3.07 6.98 -28.07
N ASP A 219 -2.14 7.93 -28.00
CA ASP A 219 -2.41 9.36 -27.99
C ASP A 219 -2.86 9.79 -29.39
N LYS A 220 -4.12 10.23 -29.51
CA LYS A 220 -4.48 11.28 -30.44
C LYS A 220 -5.48 12.23 -29.80
N GLU A 221 -5.08 13.49 -29.81
CA GLU A 221 -5.83 14.68 -29.47
C GLU A 221 -7.27 14.66 -30.01
N ASN A 222 -8.22 14.94 -29.11
CA ASN A 222 -9.15 16.06 -29.30
C ASN A 222 -9.88 16.33 -27.99
N GLY A 223 -9.71 17.54 -27.47
CA GLY A 223 -10.24 17.96 -26.18
C GLY A 223 -11.77 17.85 -26.09
N LYS A 224 -12.23 17.29 -24.96
CA LYS A 224 -13.51 17.61 -24.30
C LYS A 224 -13.63 16.83 -22.97
N LYS A 225 -13.74 17.61 -21.88
CA LYS A 225 -14.32 17.29 -20.56
C LYS A 225 -14.06 15.88 -19.99
N LEU A 226 -13.14 15.77 -19.02
CA LEU A 226 -13.07 14.66 -18.09
C LEU A 226 -14.22 14.76 -17.06
N GLY A 227 -15.43 14.41 -17.50
CA GLY A 227 -16.51 14.07 -16.58
C GLY A 227 -16.18 12.73 -15.93
N VAL A 228 -16.23 12.69 -14.60
CA VAL A 228 -16.08 11.50 -13.76
C VAL A 228 -16.92 10.35 -14.32
N GLN A 229 -16.25 9.34 -14.90
CA GLN A 229 -16.78 8.00 -14.98
C GLN A 229 -16.09 7.20 -13.87
N LEU A 230 -16.87 6.83 -12.84
CA LEU A 230 -16.67 5.61 -12.07
C LEU A 230 -16.18 4.51 -13.02
N PRO A 231 -15.30 3.59 -12.61
CA PRO A 231 -14.88 2.50 -13.47
C PRO A 231 -16.15 1.82 -13.98
N GLU A 232 -16.48 2.08 -15.26
CA GLU A 232 -17.51 1.36 -15.95
C GLU A 232 -17.14 -0.09 -15.75
N THR A 233 -18.10 -0.82 -15.18
CA THR A 233 -18.13 -2.26 -15.12
C THR A 233 -17.43 -2.78 -16.36
N LYS A 234 -16.22 -3.32 -16.19
CA LYS A 234 -15.77 -4.31 -17.14
C LYS A 234 -16.84 -5.38 -17.05
N GLU A 235 -17.80 -5.34 -17.98
CA GLU A 235 -18.40 -6.57 -18.45
C GLU A 235 -17.19 -7.46 -18.70
N GLU A 236 -17.00 -8.41 -17.79
CA GLU A 236 -16.08 -9.51 -17.98
C GLU A 236 -16.50 -10.09 -19.33
N ARG A 237 -15.76 -9.73 -20.38
CA ARG A 237 -15.79 -10.48 -21.63
C ARG A 237 -15.24 -11.83 -21.22
N ASN A 238 -16.16 -12.72 -20.84
CA ASN A 238 -15.92 -14.07 -20.40
C ASN A 238 -14.90 -14.70 -21.34
N GLU A 239 -13.63 -14.73 -20.97
CA GLU A 239 -12.76 -15.81 -21.40
C GLU A 239 -13.34 -17.05 -20.74
N LYS A 240 -14.29 -17.69 -21.43
CA LYS A 240 -14.94 -18.92 -20.98
C LYS A 240 -13.83 -19.93 -20.72
N LYS A 241 -13.57 -20.20 -19.44
CA LYS A 241 -12.81 -21.39 -19.05
C LYS A 241 -13.59 -22.60 -19.53
N ASN A 242 -13.05 -23.28 -20.52
CA ASN A 242 -13.61 -24.49 -21.11
C ASN A 242 -13.66 -25.61 -20.06
N LYS A 243 -14.79 -25.73 -19.36
CA LYS A 243 -15.07 -26.76 -18.36
C LYS A 243 -15.57 -28.03 -19.06
N ARG A 244 -14.99 -29.18 -18.72
CA ARG A 244 -15.39 -30.49 -19.27
C ARG A 244 -16.37 -31.19 -18.34
N LEU A 245 -17.40 -31.86 -18.86
CA LEU A 245 -18.28 -32.75 -18.10
C LEU A 245 -17.65 -34.14 -17.99
N LYS A 246 -17.55 -34.66 -16.78
CA LYS A 246 -17.19 -36.06 -16.54
C LYS A 246 -18.35 -36.99 -16.91
N GLU A 247 -18.07 -38.25 -17.22
CA GLU A 247 -19.09 -39.21 -17.68
C GLU A 247 -20.11 -39.57 -16.60
N ASP A 248 -19.69 -39.64 -15.33
CA ASP A 248 -20.56 -39.81 -14.16
C ASP A 248 -21.55 -38.65 -13.99
N ALA A 249 -21.10 -37.42 -14.25
CA ALA A 249 -21.96 -36.24 -14.24
C ALA A 249 -23.04 -36.32 -15.33
N ILE A 250 -22.72 -36.79 -16.54
CA ILE A 250 -23.70 -36.95 -17.63
C ILE A 250 -24.82 -37.92 -17.22
N LEU A 251 -24.47 -39.07 -16.64
CA LEU A 251 -25.45 -40.05 -16.17
C LEU A 251 -26.36 -39.49 -15.09
N LYS A 252 -25.78 -38.77 -14.11
CA LYS A 252 -26.53 -38.13 -13.03
C LYS A 252 -27.48 -37.04 -13.55
N LEU A 253 -27.05 -36.23 -14.52
CA LEU A 253 -27.90 -35.21 -15.15
C LEU A 253 -29.12 -35.84 -15.86
N ILE A 254 -28.93 -36.97 -16.54
CA ILE A 254 -30.02 -37.71 -17.20
C ILE A 254 -31.02 -38.24 -16.16
N GLU A 255 -30.53 -38.77 -15.04
CA GLU A 255 -31.37 -39.23 -13.94
C GLU A 255 -32.23 -38.11 -13.34
N ILE A 256 -31.61 -36.93 -13.11
CA ILE A 256 -32.30 -35.75 -12.58
C ILE A 256 -33.40 -35.25 -13.54
N LEU A 257 -33.17 -35.33 -14.86
CA LEU A 257 -34.12 -34.88 -15.89
C LEU A 257 -35.22 -35.91 -16.18
N SER A 258 -35.04 -37.19 -15.83
CA SER A 258 -35.99 -38.26 -16.14
C SER A 258 -37.45 -38.03 -15.77
N PRO A 259 -37.81 -37.47 -14.60
CA PRO A 259 -39.22 -37.28 -14.25
C PRO A 259 -39.90 -36.14 -15.03
N VAL A 260 -39.12 -35.21 -15.58
CA VAL A 260 -39.58 -33.95 -16.20
C VAL A 260 -39.41 -33.92 -17.73
N TYR A 261 -38.56 -34.79 -18.31
CA TYR A 261 -38.33 -34.83 -19.77
C TYR A 261 -39.48 -35.51 -20.54
N ARG A 262 -40.63 -34.82 -20.65
CA ARG A 262 -41.85 -35.33 -21.28
C ARG A 262 -42.17 -34.59 -22.58
N GLU A 263 -42.90 -35.27 -23.46
CA GLU A 263 -43.40 -34.69 -24.71
C GLU A 263 -44.11 -33.35 -24.43
N HIS A 264 -43.96 -32.39 -25.35
CA HIS A 264 -44.39 -30.97 -25.21
C HIS A 264 -43.50 -30.08 -24.33
N HIS A 265 -42.72 -30.64 -23.39
CA HIS A 265 -41.77 -29.88 -22.55
C HIS A 265 -40.29 -30.03 -22.99
N ARG A 266 -39.98 -31.09 -23.75
CA ARG A 266 -38.61 -31.45 -24.19
C ARG A 266 -37.84 -30.29 -24.82
N HIS A 267 -38.50 -29.53 -25.71
CA HIS A 267 -37.84 -28.42 -26.41
C HIS A 267 -37.37 -27.34 -25.43
N SER A 268 -38.25 -26.85 -24.56
CA SER A 268 -37.93 -25.83 -23.55
C SER A 268 -36.84 -26.31 -22.60
N ILE A 269 -36.90 -27.57 -22.14
CA ILE A 269 -35.90 -28.15 -21.24
C ILE A 269 -34.51 -28.16 -21.90
N ILE A 270 -34.38 -28.65 -23.14
CA ILE A 270 -33.10 -28.61 -23.87
C ILE A 270 -32.65 -27.17 -24.10
N LEU A 271 -33.57 -26.26 -24.44
CA LEU A 271 -33.29 -24.85 -24.64
C LEU A 271 -32.57 -24.23 -23.44
N TYR A 272 -33.15 -24.42 -22.27
CA TYR A 272 -32.72 -23.78 -21.03
C TYR A 272 -31.49 -24.47 -20.44
N LEU A 273 -31.41 -25.80 -20.56
CA LEU A 273 -30.24 -26.57 -20.18
C LEU A 273 -29.02 -26.17 -21.02
N VAL A 274 -29.16 -26.08 -22.34
CA VAL A 274 -28.06 -25.68 -23.24
C VAL A 274 -27.63 -24.23 -22.98
N GLY A 275 -28.59 -23.33 -22.73
CA GLY A 275 -28.31 -21.96 -22.30
C GLY A 275 -27.46 -21.93 -21.01
N TRP A 276 -27.80 -22.77 -20.03
CA TRP A 276 -27.04 -22.89 -18.78
C TRP A 276 -25.63 -23.44 -19.02
N LEU A 277 -25.47 -24.54 -19.76
CA LEU A 277 -24.16 -25.13 -20.08
C LEU A 277 -23.25 -24.11 -20.77
N TYR A 278 -23.79 -23.35 -21.72
CA TYR A 278 -23.07 -22.32 -22.44
C TYR A 278 -22.60 -21.18 -21.53
N LYS A 279 -23.45 -20.71 -20.59
CA LYS A 279 -23.08 -19.68 -19.60
C LYS A 279 -22.12 -20.21 -18.52
N ALA A 280 -22.24 -21.48 -18.17
CA ALA A 280 -21.36 -22.20 -17.25
C ALA A 280 -19.96 -22.49 -17.83
N GLY A 281 -19.73 -22.18 -19.12
CA GLY A 281 -18.45 -22.42 -19.78
C GLY A 281 -18.16 -23.89 -20.07
N ILE A 282 -19.18 -24.75 -20.09
CA ILE A 282 -19.02 -26.15 -20.51
C ILE A 282 -18.60 -26.18 -21.99
N VAL A 283 -17.73 -27.10 -22.41
CA VAL A 283 -17.33 -27.19 -23.81
C VAL A 283 -18.46 -27.74 -24.70
N LYS A 284 -18.49 -27.29 -25.95
CA LYS A 284 -19.53 -27.66 -26.92
C LYS A 284 -19.64 -29.18 -27.10
N GLU A 285 -18.50 -29.88 -27.17
CA GLU A 285 -18.46 -31.32 -27.40
C GLU A 285 -19.18 -32.10 -26.29
N ASP A 286 -19.01 -31.66 -25.05
CA ASP A 286 -19.62 -32.31 -23.88
C ASP A 286 -21.10 -31.96 -23.77
N ALA A 287 -21.49 -30.74 -24.15
CA ALA A 287 -22.89 -30.36 -24.26
C ALA A 287 -23.61 -31.17 -25.36
N GLU A 288 -22.98 -31.38 -26.52
CA GLU A 288 -23.51 -32.26 -27.57
C GLU A 288 -23.60 -33.71 -27.10
N LYS A 289 -22.59 -34.22 -26.37
CA LYS A 289 -22.60 -35.57 -25.79
C LYS A 289 -23.75 -35.75 -24.79
N LEU A 290 -23.97 -34.80 -23.89
CA LEU A 290 -25.08 -34.82 -22.94
C LEU A 290 -26.43 -34.83 -23.65
N VAL A 291 -26.65 -33.92 -24.62
CA VAL A 291 -27.93 -33.83 -25.35
C VAL A 291 -28.20 -35.11 -26.15
N LYS A 292 -27.20 -35.67 -26.83
CA LYS A 292 -27.35 -36.98 -27.52
C LYS A 292 -27.71 -38.09 -26.54
N SER A 293 -27.05 -38.15 -25.40
CA SER A 293 -27.31 -39.17 -24.37
C SER A 293 -28.72 -39.04 -23.79
N ILE A 294 -29.25 -37.82 -23.63
CA ILE A 294 -30.66 -37.57 -23.26
C ILE A 294 -31.57 -38.11 -24.36
N CYS A 295 -31.36 -37.73 -25.62
CA CYS A 295 -32.20 -38.17 -26.73
C CYS A 295 -32.23 -39.69 -26.91
N GLU A 296 -31.07 -40.36 -26.78
CA GLU A 296 -30.95 -41.82 -26.80
C GLU A 296 -31.71 -42.46 -25.63
N LYS A 297 -31.60 -41.91 -24.42
CA LYS A 297 -32.28 -42.47 -23.23
C LYS A 297 -33.80 -42.37 -23.30
N PHE A 298 -34.32 -41.29 -23.87
CA PHE A 298 -35.76 -41.00 -23.92
C PHE A 298 -36.43 -41.28 -25.27
N ASN A 299 -35.70 -41.87 -26.23
CA ASN A 299 -36.16 -42.08 -27.61
C ASN A 299 -36.74 -40.80 -28.23
N ASP A 300 -36.01 -39.68 -28.13
CA ASP A 300 -36.45 -38.39 -28.67
C ASP A 300 -36.23 -38.33 -30.19
N GLU A 301 -37.32 -38.43 -30.96
CA GLU A 301 -37.31 -38.43 -32.44
C GLU A 301 -36.76 -37.13 -33.04
N GLU A 302 -36.78 -36.02 -32.30
CA GLU A 302 -36.27 -34.72 -32.71
C GLU A 302 -34.79 -34.49 -32.32
N CYS A 303 -34.02 -35.57 -32.11
CA CYS A 303 -32.64 -35.49 -31.62
C CYS A 303 -31.75 -34.54 -32.46
N GLU A 304 -31.90 -34.52 -33.77
CA GLU A 304 -31.12 -33.63 -34.64
C GLU A 304 -31.43 -32.15 -34.37
N ASP A 305 -32.69 -31.80 -34.14
CA ASP A 305 -33.10 -30.45 -33.76
C ASP A 305 -32.56 -30.06 -32.37
N ARG A 306 -32.51 -31.01 -31.41
CA ARG A 306 -31.90 -30.78 -30.09
C ARG A 306 -30.41 -30.50 -30.19
N VAL A 307 -29.68 -31.23 -31.04
CA VAL A 307 -28.26 -30.99 -31.27
C VAL A 307 -28.03 -29.68 -32.04
N ARG A 308 -28.94 -29.29 -32.96
CA ARG A 308 -28.89 -27.99 -33.63
C ARG A 308 -28.95 -26.83 -32.62
N ILE A 309 -29.79 -26.93 -31.59
CA ILE A 309 -29.87 -25.94 -30.50
C ILE A 309 -28.51 -25.75 -29.79
N VAL A 310 -27.76 -26.83 -29.56
CA VAL A 310 -26.40 -26.75 -29.01
C VAL A 310 -25.49 -25.96 -29.95
N ARG A 311 -25.48 -26.31 -31.24
CA ARG A 311 -24.62 -25.66 -32.24
C ARG A 311 -24.92 -24.17 -32.40
N GLU A 312 -26.20 -23.79 -32.43
CA GLU A 312 -26.64 -22.39 -32.54
C GLU A 312 -26.35 -21.57 -31.28
N THR A 313 -26.46 -22.17 -30.10
CA THR A 313 -26.15 -21.47 -28.84
C THR A 313 -24.64 -21.25 -28.70
N TYR A 314 -23.83 -22.24 -29.04
CA TYR A 314 -22.38 -22.18 -28.94
C TYR A 314 -21.69 -21.39 -30.06
N SER A 315 -22.38 -21.09 -31.17
CA SER A 315 -21.88 -20.17 -32.19
C SER A 315 -22.02 -18.69 -31.80
N GLY A 316 -22.71 -18.38 -30.70
CA GLY A 316 -22.97 -17.01 -30.25
C GLY A 316 -24.15 -16.32 -30.95
N LEU A 317 -24.49 -16.75 -32.17
CA LEU A 317 -25.58 -16.19 -32.99
C LEU A 317 -26.92 -16.13 -32.26
N ARG A 318 -27.23 -17.16 -31.46
CA ARG A 318 -28.46 -17.19 -30.68
C ARG A 318 -28.48 -16.12 -29.60
N GLU A 319 -27.39 -15.98 -28.85
CA GLU A 319 -27.28 -14.97 -27.78
C GLU A 319 -27.44 -13.55 -28.36
N GLU A 320 -26.84 -13.29 -29.52
CA GLU A 320 -26.98 -12.02 -30.25
C GLU A 320 -28.43 -11.74 -30.65
N ARG A 321 -29.13 -12.75 -31.20
CA ARG A 321 -30.54 -12.63 -31.59
C ARG A 321 -31.45 -12.35 -30.40
N VAL A 322 -31.31 -13.10 -29.31
CA VAL A 322 -32.19 -12.94 -28.13
C VAL A 322 -31.95 -11.57 -27.47
N LYS A 323 -30.69 -11.11 -27.43
CA LYS A 323 -30.33 -9.76 -26.96
C LYS A 323 -30.97 -8.66 -27.82
N ALA A 324 -31.03 -8.82 -29.14
CA ALA A 324 -31.70 -7.88 -30.03
C ALA A 324 -33.23 -7.82 -29.80
N GLU A 325 -33.83 -8.93 -29.34
CA GLU A 325 -35.25 -9.03 -28.95
C GLU A 325 -35.50 -8.54 -27.50
N GLY A 326 -34.50 -7.95 -26.83
CA GLY A 326 -34.62 -7.39 -25.48
C GLY A 326 -34.67 -8.43 -24.36
N THR A 327 -34.33 -9.69 -24.63
CA THR A 327 -34.36 -10.78 -23.65
C THR A 327 -33.02 -11.51 -23.58
N GLY A 328 -32.76 -12.22 -22.47
CA GLY A 328 -31.54 -13.02 -22.30
C GLY A 328 -31.75 -14.49 -22.67
N LEU A 329 -30.65 -15.24 -22.85
CA LEU A 329 -30.72 -16.71 -22.85
C LEU A 329 -31.27 -17.16 -21.48
N LYS A 330 -32.45 -17.79 -21.48
CA LYS A 330 -33.00 -18.44 -20.28
C LYS A 330 -32.11 -19.63 -19.89
N THR A 331 -31.80 -19.75 -18.59
CA THR A 331 -30.94 -20.84 -18.08
C THR A 331 -31.62 -21.61 -16.92
N LYS A 332 -30.99 -21.72 -15.75
CA LYS A 332 -31.56 -22.36 -14.54
C LYS A 332 -32.94 -21.79 -14.18
N GLY A 333 -33.14 -20.47 -14.23
CA GLY A 333 -34.45 -19.86 -13.99
C GLY A 333 -35.54 -20.30 -14.97
N GLY A 334 -35.18 -20.58 -16.23
CA GLY A 334 -36.10 -21.12 -17.24
C GLY A 334 -36.42 -22.59 -16.99
N LEU A 335 -35.43 -23.40 -16.60
CA LEU A 335 -35.66 -24.79 -16.19
C LEU A 335 -36.58 -24.88 -14.98
N PHE A 336 -36.40 -24.00 -13.98
CA PHE A 336 -37.27 -23.97 -12.82
C PHE A 336 -38.73 -23.70 -13.21
N GLU A 337 -38.99 -22.69 -14.05
CA GLU A 337 -40.32 -22.36 -14.58
C GLU A 337 -40.94 -23.55 -15.33
N GLU A 338 -40.16 -24.19 -16.20
CA GLU A 338 -40.61 -25.35 -16.95
C GLU A 338 -40.91 -26.54 -16.05
N PHE A 339 -40.08 -26.78 -15.02
CA PHE A 339 -40.29 -27.85 -14.06
C PHE A 339 -41.53 -27.59 -13.19
N THR A 340 -41.77 -26.35 -12.78
CA THR A 340 -42.98 -26.00 -12.00
C THR A 340 -44.28 -26.23 -12.77
N ASN A 341 -44.24 -26.26 -14.10
CA ASN A 341 -45.39 -26.63 -14.93
C ASN A 341 -45.68 -28.15 -14.93
N ILE A 342 -44.71 -28.98 -14.49
CA ILE A 342 -44.77 -30.45 -14.58
C ILE A 342 -44.84 -31.11 -13.19
N ILE A 343 -44.12 -30.56 -12.21
CA ILE A 343 -43.96 -31.08 -10.86
C ILE A 343 -44.14 -29.95 -9.82
N PRO A 344 -44.46 -30.28 -8.55
CA PRO A 344 -44.58 -29.28 -7.48
C PRO A 344 -43.33 -28.40 -7.34
N GLU A 345 -43.52 -27.15 -6.90
CA GLU A 345 -42.46 -26.15 -6.80
C GLU A 345 -41.28 -26.61 -5.93
N GLU A 346 -41.57 -27.30 -4.83
CA GLU A 346 -40.56 -27.87 -3.93
C GLU A 346 -39.71 -28.94 -4.62
N GLU A 347 -40.33 -29.76 -5.47
CA GLU A 347 -39.65 -30.80 -6.23
C GLU A 347 -38.86 -30.19 -7.39
N ALA A 348 -39.40 -29.16 -8.05
CA ALA A 348 -38.70 -28.39 -9.07
C ALA A 348 -37.42 -27.72 -8.52
N LEU A 349 -37.49 -27.13 -7.32
CA LEU A 349 -36.34 -26.54 -6.63
C LEU A 349 -35.26 -27.58 -6.31
N GLU A 350 -35.65 -28.75 -5.80
CA GLU A 350 -34.70 -29.83 -5.48
C GLU A 350 -33.99 -30.32 -6.74
N ARG A 351 -34.72 -30.55 -7.84
CA ARG A 351 -34.12 -30.98 -9.12
C ARG A 351 -33.15 -29.92 -9.66
N VAL A 352 -33.53 -28.66 -9.59
CA VAL A 352 -32.68 -27.54 -10.01
C VAL A 352 -31.42 -27.43 -9.14
N ARG A 353 -31.52 -27.70 -7.82
CA ARG A 353 -30.37 -27.78 -6.91
C ARG A 353 -29.45 -28.94 -7.30
N GLU A 354 -30.01 -30.13 -7.54
CA GLU A 354 -29.24 -31.31 -7.96
C GLU A 354 -28.52 -31.07 -9.30
N LEU A 355 -29.17 -30.38 -10.24
CA LEU A 355 -28.55 -29.94 -11.50
C LEU A 355 -27.39 -28.97 -11.22
N GLU A 356 -27.59 -27.97 -10.36
CA GLU A 356 -26.54 -26.99 -10.01
C GLU A 356 -25.34 -27.67 -9.33
N GLU A 357 -25.58 -28.59 -8.39
CA GLU A 357 -24.53 -29.37 -7.71
C GLU A 357 -23.76 -30.25 -8.69
N THR A 358 -24.46 -30.88 -9.63
CA THR A 358 -23.85 -31.78 -10.62
C THR A 358 -23.08 -31.02 -11.71
N LEU A 359 -23.54 -29.83 -12.08
CA LEU A 359 -22.85 -28.94 -13.03
C LEU A 359 -21.73 -28.14 -12.37
N GLU A 360 -21.72 -28.04 -11.03
CA GLU A 360 -20.82 -27.19 -10.25
C GLU A 360 -20.76 -25.76 -10.85
N ALA A 361 -21.92 -25.22 -11.26
CA ALA A 361 -22.01 -23.96 -11.99
C ALA A 361 -23.24 -23.16 -11.55
N SER A 362 -23.00 -22.06 -10.81
CA SER A 362 -24.06 -21.15 -10.38
C SER A 362 -24.47 -20.17 -11.49
N GLU A 363 -25.77 -19.87 -11.59
CA GLU A 363 -26.33 -18.88 -12.52
C GLU A 363 -26.05 -17.46 -11.98
N PRO A 364 -25.71 -16.47 -12.85
CA PRO A 364 -25.49 -15.08 -12.42
C PRO A 364 -26.73 -14.40 -11.81
N ASN A 365 -27.94 -14.79 -12.28
CA ASN A 365 -29.23 -14.24 -11.84
C ASN A 365 -30.20 -15.37 -11.45
N PRO A 366 -29.97 -16.07 -10.34
CA PRO A 366 -30.78 -17.22 -9.98
C PRO A 366 -32.16 -16.77 -9.46
N ARG A 367 -33.25 -17.40 -9.95
CA ARG A 367 -34.60 -17.20 -9.40
C ARG A 367 -34.77 -17.71 -7.97
N ALA A 368 -33.87 -18.58 -7.51
CA ALA A 368 -33.80 -19.00 -6.11
C ALA A 368 -32.34 -19.23 -5.66
N ILE A 369 -32.00 -18.71 -4.48
CA ILE A 369 -30.73 -18.93 -3.81
C ILE A 369 -30.97 -19.93 -2.68
N ILE A 370 -30.38 -21.11 -2.79
CA ILE A 370 -30.47 -22.16 -1.77
C ILE A 370 -29.09 -22.33 -1.14
N GLU A 371 -29.02 -22.25 0.18
CA GLU A 371 -27.79 -22.44 0.96
C GLU A 371 -28.05 -23.35 2.15
N ARG A 372 -27.15 -24.30 2.40
CA ARG A 372 -27.29 -25.23 3.54
C ARG A 372 -26.82 -24.53 4.82
N LEU A 373 -27.66 -24.60 5.86
CA LEU A 373 -27.39 -24.02 7.19
C LEU A 373 -26.81 -25.04 8.16
N ASP A 374 -27.31 -26.29 8.12
CA ASP A 374 -26.94 -27.35 9.06
C ASP A 374 -26.77 -28.67 8.30
N TYR A 375 -25.61 -29.31 8.49
CA TYR A 375 -25.28 -30.58 7.83
C TYR A 375 -26.01 -31.76 8.46
N GLU A 376 -26.16 -31.80 9.78
CA GLU A 376 -26.79 -32.91 10.49
C GLU A 376 -28.31 -32.88 10.35
N LYS A 377 -28.89 -31.68 10.43
CA LYS A 377 -30.35 -31.49 10.39
C LYS A 377 -30.92 -31.26 9.00
N GLU A 378 -30.05 -31.23 7.99
CA GLU A 378 -30.40 -30.92 6.60
C GLU A 378 -31.29 -29.66 6.49
N LEU A 379 -30.91 -28.58 7.18
CA LEU A 379 -31.61 -27.30 7.14
C LEU A 379 -31.01 -26.41 6.05
N TYR A 380 -31.86 -25.64 5.39
CA TYR A 380 -31.50 -24.77 4.27
C TYR A 380 -32.13 -23.38 4.42
N ALA A 381 -31.38 -22.35 4.04
CA ALA A 381 -31.86 -21.01 3.75
C ALA A 381 -32.25 -20.94 2.26
N ILE A 382 -33.40 -20.33 1.98
CA ILE A 382 -33.90 -20.14 0.62
C ILE A 382 -34.28 -18.68 0.45
N VAL A 383 -33.68 -17.99 -0.52
CA VAL A 383 -34.21 -16.74 -1.07
C VAL A 383 -34.96 -17.09 -2.33
N ASN A 384 -36.28 -16.93 -2.31
CA ASN A 384 -37.10 -17.06 -3.50
C ASN A 384 -37.25 -15.66 -4.11
N MET A 385 -36.68 -15.43 -5.29
CA MET A 385 -36.67 -14.11 -5.94
C MET A 385 -38.00 -13.80 -6.62
N ASP A 386 -38.78 -14.82 -7.01
CA ASP A 386 -40.08 -14.66 -7.66
C ASP A 386 -41.16 -14.25 -6.63
N ARG A 387 -41.19 -14.93 -5.47
CA ARG A 387 -42.04 -14.54 -4.34
C ARG A 387 -41.44 -13.38 -3.54
N CYS A 388 -40.15 -13.11 -3.72
CA CYS A 388 -39.33 -12.16 -2.98
C CYS A 388 -39.45 -12.35 -1.45
N GLU A 389 -39.04 -13.54 -1.01
CA GLU A 389 -39.07 -13.94 0.41
C GLU A 389 -37.82 -14.71 0.81
N VAL A 390 -37.43 -14.56 2.08
CA VAL A 390 -36.38 -15.35 2.70
C VAL A 390 -37.00 -16.39 3.63
N LEU A 391 -36.72 -17.66 3.36
CA LEU A 391 -37.33 -18.84 3.97
C LEU A 391 -36.28 -19.74 4.60
N ARG A 392 -36.74 -20.60 5.53
CA ARG A 392 -36.02 -21.79 5.98
C ARG A 392 -36.73 -23.04 5.49
N ALA A 393 -35.98 -24.00 4.97
CA ALA A 393 -36.47 -25.32 4.57
C ALA A 393 -35.72 -26.45 5.28
N ILE A 394 -36.31 -27.64 5.29
CA ILE A 394 -35.70 -28.89 5.77
C ILE A 394 -35.81 -29.94 4.68
N ARG A 395 -34.80 -30.81 4.55
CA ARG A 395 -34.90 -31.98 3.67
C ARG A 395 -35.49 -33.16 4.43
N VAL A 396 -36.56 -33.74 3.89
CA VAL A 396 -37.24 -34.94 4.41
C VAL A 396 -37.51 -35.85 3.23
N ASP A 397 -37.13 -37.12 3.31
CA ASP A 397 -37.34 -38.12 2.24
C ASP A 397 -36.86 -37.66 0.85
N ASN A 398 -35.66 -37.05 0.80
CA ASN A 398 -35.08 -36.43 -0.41
C ASN A 398 -35.92 -35.29 -1.02
N LYS A 399 -36.83 -34.65 -0.27
CA LYS A 399 -37.58 -33.47 -0.70
C LYS A 399 -37.34 -32.27 0.22
N LEU A 400 -37.12 -31.09 -0.37
CA LEU A 400 -37.06 -29.84 0.37
C LEU A 400 -38.47 -29.39 0.75
N THR A 401 -38.73 -29.25 2.05
CA THR A 401 -40.01 -28.77 2.57
C THR A 401 -39.83 -27.44 3.27
N TYR A 402 -40.59 -26.42 2.87
CA TYR A 402 -40.58 -25.11 3.55
C TYR A 402 -41.05 -25.23 4.99
N LYS A 403 -40.30 -24.62 5.91
CA LYS A 403 -40.48 -24.73 7.36
C LYS A 403 -40.91 -23.41 7.98
N ASP A 404 -40.22 -22.32 7.63
CA ASP A 404 -40.47 -20.99 8.19
C ASP A 404 -40.32 -19.90 7.14
N ARG A 405 -41.26 -18.94 7.11
CA ARG A 405 -41.05 -17.64 6.47
C ARG A 405 -40.31 -16.74 7.46
N VAL A 406 -39.14 -16.24 7.08
CA VAL A 406 -38.19 -15.60 8.01
C VAL A 406 -38.14 -14.10 7.80
N ILE A 407 -37.98 -13.63 6.56
CA ILE A 407 -37.93 -12.21 6.20
C ILE A 407 -38.82 -11.96 4.98
N ILE A 408 -39.61 -10.88 5.03
CA ILE A 408 -40.41 -10.37 3.92
C ILE A 408 -39.54 -9.51 3.02
N GLY A 409 -39.61 -9.74 1.72
CA GLY A 409 -38.75 -9.12 0.73
C GLY A 409 -37.47 -9.93 0.49
N CYS A 410 -36.67 -9.46 -0.46
CA CYS A 410 -35.48 -10.15 -0.95
C CYS A 410 -34.41 -9.14 -1.41
N PRO A 411 -33.13 -9.48 -1.34
CA PRO A 411 -32.04 -8.64 -1.84
C PRO A 411 -31.99 -8.73 -3.37
N LYS A 412 -32.36 -7.65 -4.06
CA LYS A 412 -32.38 -7.57 -5.53
C LYS A 412 -31.01 -7.26 -6.11
N GLU A 413 -30.30 -6.34 -5.48
CA GLU A 413 -28.92 -5.97 -5.82
C GLU A 413 -28.09 -5.94 -4.53
N VAL A 414 -26.90 -6.54 -4.58
CA VAL A 414 -25.95 -6.56 -3.46
C VAL A 414 -24.57 -6.27 -4.00
N THR A 415 -23.93 -5.25 -3.44
CA THR A 415 -22.54 -4.87 -3.73
C THR A 415 -21.75 -4.95 -2.44
N ALA A 416 -20.83 -5.91 -2.33
CA ALA A 416 -19.90 -5.97 -1.22
C ALA A 416 -18.74 -5.00 -1.45
N ILE A 417 -18.60 -4.06 -0.52
CA ILE A 417 -17.48 -3.13 -0.43
C ILE A 417 -16.43 -3.79 0.47
N VAL A 418 -15.35 -4.24 -0.16
CA VAL A 418 -14.21 -4.84 0.55
C VAL A 418 -13.13 -3.79 0.65
N ASN A 419 -12.89 -3.31 1.88
CA ASN A 419 -11.76 -2.43 2.15
C ASN A 419 -10.52 -3.29 2.41
N PRO A 420 -9.41 -3.15 1.64
CA PRO A 420 -8.22 -3.99 1.78
C PRO A 420 -7.54 -3.91 3.16
N PHE A 421 -7.90 -2.92 3.97
CA PHE A 421 -7.30 -2.64 5.28
C PHE A 421 -8.29 -2.77 6.43
N SER A 422 -9.54 -3.15 6.13
CA SER A 422 -10.54 -3.50 7.12
C SER A 422 -10.90 -4.97 6.99
N ASN A 423 -11.01 -5.67 8.12
CA ASN A 423 -11.53 -7.03 8.12
C ASN A 423 -13.07 -7.09 8.03
N VAL A 424 -13.74 -5.93 7.98
CA VAL A 424 -15.19 -5.82 7.92
C VAL A 424 -15.63 -5.56 6.48
N ILE A 425 -16.48 -6.44 5.94
CA ILE A 425 -17.13 -6.25 4.65
C ILE A 425 -18.40 -5.42 4.85
N MET A 426 -18.51 -4.34 4.10
CA MET A 426 -19.69 -3.48 4.06
C MET A 426 -20.51 -3.80 2.81
N TYR A 427 -21.80 -3.51 2.79
CA TYR A 427 -22.67 -3.81 1.67
C TYR A 427 -23.50 -2.60 1.26
N ASP A 428 -23.62 -2.37 -0.05
CA ASP A 428 -24.74 -1.63 -0.62
C ASP A 428 -25.81 -2.64 -1.05
N VAL A 429 -27.05 -2.44 -0.60
CA VAL A 429 -28.15 -3.38 -0.77
C VAL A 429 -29.40 -2.66 -1.25
N VAL A 430 -29.97 -3.16 -2.35
CA VAL A 430 -31.33 -2.81 -2.78
C VAL A 430 -32.26 -3.95 -2.37
N TRP A 431 -33.04 -3.72 -1.32
CA TRP A 431 -33.99 -4.70 -0.78
C TRP A 431 -35.39 -4.45 -1.34
N SER A 432 -35.93 -5.39 -2.11
CA SER A 432 -37.27 -5.27 -2.70
C SER A 432 -38.34 -5.81 -1.75
N VAL A 433 -39.46 -5.09 -1.64
CA VAL A 433 -40.63 -5.51 -0.87
C VAL A 433 -41.89 -5.38 -1.74
N PRO A 434 -42.19 -6.39 -2.60
CA PRO A 434 -43.28 -6.30 -3.57
C PRO A 434 -44.66 -6.08 -2.92
N SER A 435 -44.90 -6.69 -1.76
CA SER A 435 -46.15 -6.52 -1.00
C SER A 435 -46.42 -5.07 -0.56
N GLN A 436 -45.39 -4.23 -0.54
CA GLN A 436 -45.46 -2.81 -0.17
C GLN A 436 -45.12 -1.88 -1.35
N GLN A 437 -44.93 -2.42 -2.56
CA GLN A 437 -44.55 -1.67 -3.76
C GLN A 437 -43.36 -0.70 -3.55
N ARG A 438 -42.36 -1.10 -2.76
CA ARG A 438 -41.18 -0.26 -2.47
C ARG A 438 -39.88 -1.04 -2.50
N GLU A 439 -38.78 -0.31 -2.68
CA GLU A 439 -37.41 -0.80 -2.54
C GLU A 439 -36.69 0.03 -1.46
N LEU A 440 -35.93 -0.63 -0.59
CA LEU A 440 -35.08 0.00 0.40
C LEU A 440 -33.65 0.03 -0.15
N LYS A 441 -33.06 1.21 -0.24
CA LYS A 441 -31.66 1.39 -0.62
C LYS A 441 -30.85 1.68 0.64
N LEU A 442 -29.92 0.79 0.95
CA LEU A 442 -29.04 0.88 2.10
C LEU A 442 -27.61 0.86 1.57
N GLU A 443 -26.85 1.89 1.89
CA GLU A 443 -25.46 2.03 1.46
C GLU A 443 -24.53 1.85 2.65
N LYS A 444 -23.40 1.17 2.44
CA LYS A 444 -22.34 1.02 3.45
C LYS A 444 -22.84 0.45 4.78
N VAL A 445 -23.65 -0.59 4.72
CA VAL A 445 -24.18 -1.27 5.91
C VAL A 445 -23.52 -2.62 6.13
N THR A 446 -23.31 -2.98 7.38
CA THR A 446 -23.03 -4.37 7.79
C THR A 446 -24.31 -5.22 7.73
N VAL A 447 -24.18 -6.55 7.78
CA VAL A 447 -25.34 -7.45 7.85
C VAL A 447 -26.19 -7.19 9.10
N GLU A 448 -25.55 -6.83 10.22
CA GLU A 448 -26.23 -6.50 11.48
C GLU A 448 -27.06 -5.22 11.34
N GLU A 449 -26.49 -4.16 10.75
CA GLU A 449 -27.19 -2.90 10.50
C GLU A 449 -28.35 -3.06 9.50
N LEU A 450 -28.15 -3.82 8.43
CA LEU A 450 -29.22 -4.20 7.49
C LEU A 450 -30.35 -4.92 8.24
N LEU A 451 -30.02 -5.93 9.05
CA LEU A 451 -31.00 -6.68 9.82
C LEU A 451 -31.75 -5.79 10.82
N ALA A 452 -31.07 -4.85 11.48
CA ALA A 452 -31.68 -3.87 12.35
C ALA A 452 -32.69 -2.98 11.59
N TYR A 453 -32.33 -2.54 10.39
CA TYR A 453 -33.21 -1.74 9.53
C TYR A 453 -34.45 -2.52 9.08
N LEU A 454 -34.28 -3.79 8.70
CA LEU A 454 -35.39 -4.69 8.33
C LEU A 454 -36.31 -4.98 9.53
N LYS A 455 -35.74 -5.17 10.73
CA LYS A 455 -36.50 -5.31 11.99
C LYS A 455 -37.31 -4.06 12.30
N ALA A 456 -36.73 -2.87 12.15
CA ALA A 456 -37.40 -1.59 12.38
C ALA A 456 -38.58 -1.36 11.41
N ASN A 457 -38.49 -1.89 10.19
CA ASN A 457 -39.55 -1.83 9.18
C ASN A 457 -40.58 -2.97 9.28
N GLY A 458 -40.51 -3.83 10.31
CA GLY A 458 -41.44 -4.95 10.51
C GLY A 458 -41.33 -6.07 9.47
N LEU A 459 -40.20 -6.16 8.75
CA LEU A 459 -39.99 -7.13 7.68
C LEU A 459 -39.45 -8.47 8.19
N VAL A 460 -38.98 -8.55 9.43
CA VAL A 460 -38.42 -9.77 10.04
C VAL A 460 -39.48 -10.50 10.86
N LEU A 461 -39.89 -11.69 10.41
CA LEU A 461 -40.91 -12.52 11.04
C LEU A 461 -40.35 -13.44 12.14
N LYS A 462 -39.12 -13.94 11.96
CA LYS A 462 -38.45 -14.86 12.90
C LYS A 462 -37.09 -14.32 13.33
N LYS A 463 -37.08 -13.52 14.40
CA LYS A 463 -35.88 -12.81 14.90
C LYS A 463 -34.68 -13.73 15.15
N ASN A 464 -34.90 -14.89 15.77
CA ASN A 464 -33.83 -15.82 16.16
C ASN A 464 -33.23 -16.61 14.99
N LEU A 465 -33.81 -16.51 13.78
CA LEU A 465 -33.33 -17.22 12.59
C LEU A 465 -32.79 -16.26 11.53
N ALA A 466 -33.21 -15.00 11.58
CA ALA A 466 -32.95 -14.04 10.51
C ALA A 466 -31.47 -13.72 10.33
N GLU A 467 -30.71 -13.63 11.41
CA GLU A 467 -29.27 -13.30 11.36
C GLU A 467 -28.45 -14.40 10.69
N ASP A 468 -28.56 -15.64 11.18
CA ASP A 468 -27.85 -16.79 10.60
C ASP A 468 -28.20 -16.99 9.13
N ILE A 469 -29.47 -16.84 8.79
CA ILE A 469 -29.95 -16.99 7.41
C ILE A 469 -29.44 -15.87 6.52
N LEU A 470 -29.48 -14.61 6.97
CA LEU A 470 -29.02 -13.47 6.17
C LEU A 470 -27.50 -13.55 5.93
N ASN A 471 -26.74 -13.94 6.95
CA ASN A 471 -25.30 -14.21 6.83
C ASN A 471 -25.01 -15.34 5.83
N ALA A 472 -25.72 -16.46 5.93
CA ALA A 472 -25.55 -17.58 5.00
C ALA A 472 -25.88 -17.17 3.56
N VAL A 473 -26.97 -16.43 3.36
CA VAL A 473 -27.40 -15.92 2.05
C VAL A 473 -26.37 -14.97 1.45
N PHE A 474 -25.88 -13.97 2.20
CA PHE A 474 -24.93 -12.98 1.67
C PHE A 474 -23.57 -13.63 1.36
N ASN A 475 -23.10 -14.54 2.22
CA ASN A 475 -21.91 -15.35 1.94
C ASN A 475 -22.10 -16.23 0.69
N ALA A 476 -23.27 -16.84 0.52
CA ALA A 476 -23.60 -17.59 -0.68
C ALA A 476 -23.61 -16.70 -1.93
N MET A 477 -24.20 -15.50 -1.83
CA MET A 477 -24.21 -14.53 -2.93
C MET A 477 -22.79 -14.10 -3.33
N LEU A 478 -21.88 -13.91 -2.38
CA LEU A 478 -20.48 -13.61 -2.67
C LEU A 478 -19.75 -14.80 -3.30
N ARG A 479 -19.83 -15.97 -2.67
CA ARG A 479 -19.16 -17.21 -3.14
C ARG A 479 -19.63 -17.61 -4.53
N LYS A 480 -20.93 -17.45 -4.82
CA LYS A 480 -21.56 -17.78 -6.11
C LYS A 480 -21.48 -16.64 -7.12
N LYS A 481 -20.82 -15.51 -6.79
CA LYS A 481 -20.70 -14.31 -7.63
C LYS A 481 -22.03 -13.70 -8.10
N ILE A 482 -23.06 -13.80 -7.25
CA ILE A 482 -24.36 -13.16 -7.44
C ILE A 482 -24.28 -11.70 -6.96
N ALA A 483 -23.55 -11.46 -5.86
CA ALA A 483 -23.23 -10.11 -5.39
C ALA A 483 -22.03 -9.57 -6.18
N SER A 484 -22.08 -8.27 -6.53
CA SER A 484 -20.92 -7.57 -7.06
C SER A 484 -19.93 -7.28 -5.93
N VAL A 485 -18.64 -7.21 -6.24
CA VAL A 485 -17.60 -6.88 -5.26
C VAL A 485 -16.84 -5.67 -5.75
N VAL A 486 -16.79 -4.62 -4.94
CA VAL A 486 -16.01 -3.42 -5.20
C VAL A 486 -14.95 -3.26 -4.12
N THR A 487 -13.72 -3.00 -4.53
CA THR A 487 -12.68 -2.56 -3.61
C THR A 487 -12.88 -1.07 -3.37
N GLY A 488 -13.13 -0.66 -2.13
CA GLY A 488 -13.47 0.72 -1.79
C GLY A 488 -12.65 1.25 -0.62
N PHE A 489 -12.18 2.50 -0.74
CA PHE A 489 -11.68 3.27 0.40
C PHE A 489 -12.81 4.16 0.93
N ASP A 490 -13.01 4.16 2.23
CA ASP A 490 -14.11 4.91 2.83
C ASP A 490 -13.88 6.42 2.86
N SER A 491 -12.61 6.83 2.93
CA SER A 491 -12.16 8.22 3.02
C SER A 491 -11.58 8.75 1.70
N PRO A 492 -11.71 10.06 1.41
CA PRO A 492 -11.05 10.66 0.27
C PRO A 492 -9.51 10.61 0.41
N GLY A 493 -8.80 10.69 -0.71
CA GLY A 493 -7.33 10.76 -0.72
C GLY A 493 -6.67 9.83 -1.72
N ILE A 494 -5.37 9.61 -1.52
CA ILE A 494 -4.52 8.80 -2.38
C ILE A 494 -4.09 7.51 -1.68
N PHE A 495 -4.37 6.37 -2.31
CA PHE A 495 -4.12 5.05 -1.76
C PHE A 495 -3.27 4.22 -2.72
N TYR A 496 -2.43 3.34 -2.17
CA TYR A 496 -1.68 2.35 -2.94
C TYR A 496 -2.36 0.98 -2.86
N TYR A 497 -2.71 0.43 -4.01
CA TYR A 497 -3.36 -0.87 -4.13
C TYR A 497 -2.96 -1.56 -5.43
N GLU A 498 -2.61 -2.85 -5.34
CA GLU A 498 -2.22 -3.69 -6.48
C GLU A 498 -1.21 -3.03 -7.45
N GLY A 499 -0.17 -2.41 -6.89
CA GLY A 499 0.90 -1.81 -7.69
C GLY A 499 0.61 -0.41 -8.24
N LYS A 500 -0.55 0.18 -7.91
CA LYS A 500 -0.99 1.47 -8.43
C LYS A 500 -1.37 2.44 -7.33
N LEU A 501 -1.27 3.72 -7.65
CA LEU A 501 -1.89 4.79 -6.87
C LEU A 501 -3.32 5.01 -7.36
N ILE A 502 -4.25 5.12 -6.41
CA ILE A 502 -5.69 5.32 -6.63
C ILE A 502 -6.08 6.61 -5.93
N ALA A 503 -6.58 7.56 -6.72
CA ALA A 503 -7.29 8.72 -6.23
C ALA A 503 -8.73 8.32 -5.90
N ASN A 504 -9.12 8.38 -4.62
CA ASN A 504 -10.46 8.05 -4.16
C ASN A 504 -11.20 9.31 -3.74
N LYS A 505 -12.42 9.51 -4.28
CA LYS A 505 -13.30 10.65 -3.94
C LYS A 505 -12.62 12.03 -4.03
N ILE A 506 -11.68 12.17 -4.96
CA ILE A 506 -11.00 13.43 -5.26
C ILE A 506 -11.04 13.66 -6.77
N GLU A 507 -11.25 14.90 -7.17
CA GLU A 507 -11.14 15.31 -8.57
C GLU A 507 -9.66 15.64 -8.84
N VAL A 508 -9.11 15.05 -9.90
CA VAL A 508 -7.72 15.23 -10.27
C VAL A 508 -7.68 15.64 -11.73
N GLU A 509 -7.22 16.86 -11.98
CA GLU A 509 -7.05 17.40 -13.33
C GLU A 509 -5.63 17.97 -13.48
N MET A 510 -5.04 17.79 -14.65
CA MET A 510 -3.74 18.39 -14.95
C MET A 510 -3.91 19.90 -15.09
N PRO A 511 -3.17 20.73 -14.32
CA PRO A 511 -3.25 22.17 -14.47
C PRO A 511 -2.73 22.61 -15.84
N SER A 512 -3.24 23.74 -16.34
CA SER A 512 -2.62 24.38 -17.49
C SER A 512 -1.19 24.81 -17.16
N LYS A 513 -0.38 24.93 -18.22
CA LYS A 513 1.00 25.39 -18.08
C LYS A 513 1.08 26.78 -17.44
N GLU A 514 0.14 27.66 -17.78
CA GLU A 514 0.03 29.02 -17.23
C GLU A 514 -0.34 29.01 -15.75
N GLU A 515 -1.30 28.18 -15.33
CA GLU A 515 -1.68 28.03 -13.91
C GLU A 515 -0.51 27.49 -13.07
N LEU A 516 0.19 26.45 -13.56
CA LEU A 516 1.35 25.90 -12.86
C LEU A 516 2.48 26.93 -12.78
N LYS A 517 2.73 27.66 -13.88
CA LYS A 517 3.74 28.71 -13.92
C LYS A 517 3.45 29.80 -12.88
N GLU A 518 2.20 30.27 -12.80
CA GLU A 518 1.81 31.26 -11.80
C GLU A 518 2.01 30.74 -10.37
N ALA A 519 1.64 29.49 -10.09
CA ALA A 519 1.87 28.87 -8.78
C ALA A 519 3.37 28.81 -8.41
N LEU A 520 4.22 28.40 -9.35
CA LEU A 520 5.66 28.30 -9.14
C LEU A 520 6.35 29.68 -9.06
N GLU A 521 5.84 30.71 -9.73
CA GLU A 521 6.28 32.10 -9.56
C GLU A 521 5.96 32.61 -8.15
N ILE A 522 4.77 32.29 -7.62
CA ILE A 522 4.42 32.59 -6.22
C ILE A 522 5.35 31.84 -5.26
N LEU A 523 5.64 30.56 -5.50
CA LEU A 523 6.59 29.79 -4.69
C LEU A 523 7.99 30.43 -4.71
N ASN A 524 8.45 30.89 -5.87
CA ASN A 524 9.71 31.61 -6.02
C ASN A 524 9.69 32.95 -5.25
N GLU A 525 8.59 33.71 -5.30
CA GLU A 525 8.41 34.96 -4.55
C GLU A 525 8.45 34.71 -3.04
N LEU A 526 7.72 33.69 -2.57
CA LEU A 526 7.70 33.26 -1.16
C LEU A 526 9.12 32.94 -0.67
N ALA A 527 9.84 32.09 -1.40
CA ALA A 527 11.18 31.66 -1.00
C ALA A 527 12.22 32.80 -1.04
N ALA A 528 12.18 33.65 -2.06
CA ALA A 528 13.21 34.66 -2.28
C ALA A 528 12.96 35.99 -1.54
N LYS A 529 11.71 36.40 -1.38
CA LYS A 529 11.35 37.68 -0.73
C LYS A 529 10.88 37.50 0.71
N TRP A 530 9.96 36.59 0.96
CA TRP A 530 9.23 36.54 2.22
C TRP A 530 9.88 35.64 3.26
N PHE A 531 10.41 34.50 2.82
CA PHE A 531 11.08 33.52 3.66
C PHE A 531 12.60 33.55 3.53
N TYR A 532 13.19 34.61 2.98
CA TYR A 532 14.64 34.69 2.70
C TYR A 532 15.52 34.44 3.95
N ARG A 533 15.08 34.88 5.14
CA ARG A 533 15.80 34.68 6.42
C ARG A 533 15.85 33.21 6.86
N VAL A 534 14.93 32.39 6.35
CA VAL A 534 14.73 30.98 6.70
C VAL A 534 14.52 30.14 5.44
N GLN A 535 15.12 30.53 4.32
CA GLN A 535 14.79 30.00 3.00
C GLN A 535 14.94 28.47 2.95
N GLU A 536 16.05 27.93 3.46
CA GLU A 536 16.29 26.48 3.50
C GLU A 536 15.24 25.73 4.33
N ARG A 537 14.85 26.29 5.48
CA ARG A 537 13.83 25.73 6.38
C ARG A 537 12.47 25.70 5.69
N PHE A 538 12.09 26.81 5.06
CA PHE A 538 10.86 26.93 4.29
C PHE A 538 10.83 25.93 3.13
N ILE A 539 11.87 25.87 2.30
CA ILE A 539 11.93 24.94 1.16
C ILE A 539 11.89 23.48 1.60
N THR A 540 12.55 23.15 2.71
CA THR A 540 12.53 21.80 3.28
C THR A 540 11.12 21.41 3.73
N ALA A 541 10.42 22.31 4.42
CA ALA A 541 9.03 22.10 4.82
C ALA A 541 8.09 21.92 3.61
N ILE A 542 8.25 22.74 2.56
CA ILE A 542 7.46 22.62 1.32
C ILE A 542 7.73 21.28 0.64
N ARG A 543 8.99 20.88 0.47
CA ARG A 543 9.38 19.60 -0.15
C ARG A 543 8.75 18.40 0.55
N LEU A 544 8.78 18.37 1.88
CA LEU A 544 8.15 17.33 2.67
C LEU A 544 6.61 17.38 2.52
N GLY A 545 6.03 18.59 2.54
CA GLY A 545 4.61 18.84 2.30
C GLY A 545 4.12 18.34 0.94
N LEU A 546 4.91 18.45 -0.13
CA LEU A 546 4.53 17.94 -1.46
C LEU A 546 4.29 16.43 -1.48
N ILE A 547 4.99 15.68 -0.63
CA ILE A 547 4.86 14.22 -0.54
C ILE A 547 3.72 13.80 0.39
N SER A 548 3.20 14.71 1.22
CA SER A 548 2.27 14.38 2.29
C SER A 548 1.00 13.64 1.84
N PRO A 549 0.35 13.93 0.68
CA PRO A 549 -0.83 13.18 0.24
C PRO A 549 -0.59 11.69 0.04
N PHE A 550 0.68 11.30 -0.19
CA PHE A 550 1.11 9.93 -0.44
C PHE A 550 1.71 9.25 0.79
N ALA A 551 1.76 9.91 1.95
CA ALA A 551 2.34 9.33 3.16
C ALA A 551 1.66 8.01 3.53
N PHE A 552 0.32 7.92 3.41
CA PHE A 552 -0.40 6.67 3.61
C PHE A 552 -0.09 5.61 2.55
N ALA A 553 -0.04 6.01 1.28
CA ALA A 553 0.34 5.16 0.15
C ALA A 553 1.75 4.56 0.30
N ILE A 554 2.70 5.32 0.86
CA ILE A 554 4.05 4.87 1.18
C ILE A 554 4.00 3.78 2.25
N LYS A 555 3.25 3.99 3.35
CA LYS A 555 3.07 2.96 4.39
C LYS A 555 2.44 1.68 3.84
N GLN A 556 1.51 1.80 2.89
CA GLN A 556 0.88 0.66 2.22
C GLN A 556 1.88 -0.10 1.33
N LYS A 557 2.64 0.60 0.48
CA LYS A 557 3.62 0.02 -0.44
C LYS A 557 4.79 -0.64 0.32
N PHE A 558 5.32 0.03 1.34
CA PHE A 558 6.55 -0.35 2.04
C PHE A 558 6.32 -0.92 3.44
N ARG A 559 5.14 -1.52 3.68
CA ARG A 559 4.74 -2.07 4.99
C ARG A 559 5.77 -3.05 5.57
N GLY A 560 6.40 -3.88 4.72
CA GLY A 560 7.43 -4.84 5.14
C GLY A 560 8.75 -4.21 5.60
N GLU A 561 9.07 -3.00 5.09
CA GLU A 561 10.28 -2.25 5.41
C GLU A 561 10.08 -1.27 6.57
N LYS A 562 8.84 -1.16 7.09
CA LYS A 562 8.45 -0.14 8.09
C LYS A 562 8.83 1.27 7.65
N ALA A 563 8.70 1.56 6.35
CA ALA A 563 9.03 2.86 5.81
C ALA A 563 7.86 3.84 5.95
N PHE A 564 8.19 5.10 6.22
CA PHE A 564 7.22 6.16 6.44
C PHE A 564 7.82 7.53 6.07
N ILE A 565 6.95 8.53 5.98
CA ILE A 565 7.33 9.94 5.89
C ILE A 565 7.20 10.56 7.29
N PRO A 566 8.26 11.19 7.83
CA PRO A 566 8.19 11.82 9.14
C PRO A 566 7.17 12.95 9.13
N TRP A 567 6.44 13.14 10.23
CA TRP A 567 5.62 14.35 10.41
C TRP A 567 6.50 15.57 10.58
N LEU A 568 6.00 16.75 10.23
CA LEU A 568 6.76 17.99 10.32
C LEU A 568 6.51 18.68 11.65
N TYR A 569 7.57 19.07 12.37
CA TYR A 569 7.47 19.83 13.62
C TYR A 569 8.18 21.17 13.47
N LEU A 570 7.40 22.26 13.40
CA LEU A 570 7.88 23.63 13.27
C LEU A 570 7.80 24.33 14.62
N TYR A 571 8.94 24.74 15.18
CA TYR A 571 8.97 25.47 16.45
C TYR A 571 9.81 26.74 16.38
N GLY A 572 9.59 27.67 17.31
CA GLY A 572 10.35 28.91 17.40
C GLY A 572 9.48 30.11 17.77
N ALA A 573 10.10 31.28 17.88
CA ALA A 573 9.45 32.51 18.34
C ALA A 573 8.18 32.88 17.52
N LYS A 574 7.30 33.69 18.09
CA LYS A 574 6.14 34.23 17.37
C LYS A 574 6.59 35.08 16.18
N ASP A 575 5.76 35.14 15.14
CA ASP A 575 5.96 35.99 13.96
C ASP A 575 7.22 35.69 13.12
N THR A 576 7.74 34.45 13.20
CA THR A 576 8.88 33.98 12.39
C THR A 576 8.47 33.32 11.06
N GLY A 577 7.16 33.15 10.80
CA GLY A 577 6.64 32.51 9.59
C GLY A 577 6.37 30.99 9.72
N LYS A 578 6.50 30.41 10.92
CA LYS A 578 6.25 28.97 11.18
C LYS A 578 4.84 28.51 10.80
N THR A 579 3.80 29.18 11.31
CA THR A 579 2.40 28.81 11.04
C THR A 579 2.05 29.07 9.58
N THR A 580 2.48 30.21 9.03
CA THR A 580 2.30 30.53 7.60
C THR A 580 2.93 29.49 6.68
N THR A 581 4.08 28.91 7.04
CA THR A 581 4.68 27.81 6.26
C THR A 581 3.77 26.58 6.23
N ALA A 582 3.17 26.22 7.38
CA ALA A 582 2.22 25.12 7.46
C ALA A 582 0.95 25.41 6.64
N GLU A 583 0.40 26.62 6.74
CA GLU A 583 -0.78 27.07 5.97
C GLU A 583 -0.54 26.99 4.45
N ILE A 584 0.65 27.42 3.99
CA ILE A 584 1.04 27.33 2.57
C ILE A 584 0.97 25.88 2.06
N ILE A 585 1.36 24.89 2.88
CA ILE A 585 1.24 23.46 2.52
C ILE A 585 -0.23 23.07 2.31
N LEU A 586 -1.16 23.58 3.13
CA LEU A 586 -2.60 23.35 2.92
C LEU A 586 -3.11 24.03 1.64
N TYR A 587 -2.64 25.25 1.34
CA TYR A 587 -3.01 25.95 0.11
C TYR A 587 -2.57 25.21 -1.15
N ILE A 588 -1.40 24.56 -1.14
CA ILE A 588 -0.92 23.74 -2.26
C ILE A 588 -1.93 22.65 -2.64
N PHE A 589 -2.65 22.07 -1.68
CA PHE A 589 -3.66 21.02 -1.93
C PHE A 589 -5.10 21.49 -1.80
N ASN A 590 -5.33 22.80 -1.74
CA ASN A 590 -6.66 23.40 -1.55
C ASN A 590 -7.40 22.85 -0.31
N LYS A 591 -6.67 22.66 0.79
CA LYS A 591 -7.15 22.10 2.07
C LYS A 591 -7.11 23.10 3.22
N TYR A 592 -6.95 24.39 2.93
CA TYR A 592 -6.96 25.41 3.97
C TYR A 592 -8.39 25.63 4.49
N ASP A 593 -8.78 24.81 5.47
CA ASP A 593 -10.06 24.85 6.16
C ASP A 593 -9.96 24.27 7.59
N LYS A 594 -11.01 24.46 8.39
CA LYS A 594 -11.08 23.98 9.79
C LYS A 594 -11.06 22.46 9.95
N SER A 595 -11.27 21.68 8.89
CA SER A 595 -11.19 20.23 8.97
C SER A 595 -9.74 19.74 8.92
N HIS A 596 -8.84 20.51 8.28
CA HIS A 596 -7.42 20.19 8.19
C HIS A 596 -6.57 20.96 9.20
N GLU A 597 -7.03 22.12 9.68
CA GLU A 597 -6.32 22.92 10.69
C GLU A 597 -7.07 22.93 12.02
N LYS A 598 -6.43 22.45 13.08
CA LYS A 598 -7.01 22.40 14.44
C LYS A 598 -6.08 22.97 15.50
N GLY A 599 -6.67 23.56 16.53
CA GLY A 599 -5.95 23.86 17.77
C GLY A 599 -5.81 22.63 18.65
N LEU A 600 -4.85 22.64 19.58
CA LEU A 600 -4.59 21.52 20.50
C LEU A 600 -5.86 21.01 21.23
N GLY A 601 -6.73 21.90 21.71
CA GLY A 601 -7.96 21.53 22.44
C GLY A 601 -8.95 20.67 21.64
N GLU A 602 -8.83 20.67 20.32
CA GLU A 602 -9.67 19.88 19.41
C GLU A 602 -9.10 18.48 19.12
N VAL A 603 -7.89 18.18 19.59
CA VAL A 603 -7.16 16.91 19.41
C VAL A 603 -6.54 16.37 20.70
N ASP A 604 -6.88 16.94 21.85
CA ASP A 604 -6.31 16.69 23.19
C ASP A 604 -6.60 15.31 23.83
N SER A 605 -7.22 14.38 23.09
CA SER A 605 -7.54 13.03 23.54
C SER A 605 -7.37 12.03 22.40
N GLU A 606 -7.08 10.76 22.74
CA GLU A 606 -6.84 9.71 21.74
C GLU A 606 -8.03 9.56 20.77
N ALA A 607 -9.26 9.82 21.23
CA ALA A 607 -10.45 9.69 20.41
C ALA A 607 -10.57 10.83 19.39
N LYS A 608 -10.32 12.07 19.83
CA LYS A 608 -10.32 13.23 18.95
C LYS A 608 -9.17 13.18 17.95
N LEU A 609 -7.97 12.82 18.42
CA LEU A 609 -6.79 12.66 17.56
C LEU A 609 -6.98 11.51 16.56
N GLY A 610 -7.43 10.33 17.01
CA GLY A 610 -7.70 9.21 16.11
C GLY A 610 -8.73 9.55 15.03
N ALA A 611 -9.84 10.24 15.39
CA ALA A 611 -10.83 10.68 14.43
C ALA A 611 -10.28 11.71 13.43
N PHE A 612 -9.43 12.63 13.90
CA PHE A 612 -8.76 13.62 13.05
C PHE A 612 -7.80 12.98 12.04
N LEU A 613 -7.09 11.92 12.43
CA LEU A 613 -6.13 11.23 11.57
C LEU A 613 -6.79 10.30 10.53
N SER A 614 -8.07 9.97 10.72
CA SER A 614 -8.86 9.08 9.86
C SER A 614 -9.72 9.81 8.81
N THR A 615 -9.59 11.13 8.70
CA THR A 615 -10.40 11.97 7.79
C THR A 615 -10.07 11.69 6.32
N ASP A 616 -8.83 11.96 5.91
CA ASP A 616 -8.32 11.78 4.55
C ASP A 616 -6.77 11.74 4.53
N THR A 617 -6.17 11.56 3.35
CA THR A 617 -4.70 11.43 3.24
C THR A 617 -3.96 12.75 3.05
N PHE A 618 -4.65 13.90 3.01
CA PHE A 618 -4.04 15.21 2.76
C PHE A 618 -3.32 15.76 4.00
N PRO A 619 -2.47 16.80 3.85
CA PRO A 619 -1.80 17.39 5.01
C PRO A 619 -2.80 17.98 6.01
N HIS A 620 -2.49 17.82 7.28
CA HIS A 620 -3.24 18.38 8.41
C HIS A 620 -2.30 19.20 9.31
N ILE A 621 -2.83 20.18 10.03
CA ILE A 621 -2.08 21.05 10.95
C ILE A 621 -2.66 20.92 12.36
N ILE A 622 -1.78 20.77 13.35
CA ILE A 622 -2.12 21.00 14.76
C ILE A 622 -1.31 22.19 15.26
N ASN A 623 -2.02 23.28 15.56
CA ASN A 623 -1.42 24.50 16.10
C ASN A 623 -1.29 24.47 17.62
N GLU A 624 -0.27 25.19 18.11
CA GLU A 624 0.04 25.33 19.53
C GLU A 624 0.22 23.98 20.25
N SER A 625 0.94 23.09 19.58
CA SER A 625 1.10 21.68 19.96
C SER A 625 2.14 21.42 21.06
N SER A 626 2.62 22.45 21.76
CA SER A 626 3.74 22.33 22.72
C SER A 626 3.45 21.37 23.88
N THR A 627 2.19 21.22 24.29
CA THR A 627 1.78 20.29 25.36
C THR A 627 1.09 19.03 24.83
N LEU A 628 1.07 18.83 23.50
CA LEU A 628 0.53 17.61 22.88
C LEU A 628 1.28 16.37 23.38
N PHE A 629 2.59 16.51 23.60
CA PHE A 629 3.50 15.43 23.96
C PHE A 629 3.55 15.11 25.46
N ASP A 630 2.86 15.89 26.30
CA ASP A 630 2.81 15.69 27.75
C ASP A 630 2.05 14.41 28.14
N LYS A 631 1.19 13.90 27.24
CA LYS A 631 0.37 12.70 27.46
C LYS A 631 0.99 11.49 26.74
N PRO A 632 1.53 10.50 27.47
CA PRO A 632 2.14 9.31 26.86
C PRO A 632 1.19 8.56 25.91
N SER A 633 -0.10 8.52 26.22
CA SER A 633 -1.10 7.86 25.38
C SER A 633 -1.26 8.53 24.00
N LEU A 634 -1.12 9.86 23.92
CA LEU A 634 -1.12 10.55 22.63
C LEU A 634 0.18 10.30 21.86
N ASN A 635 1.31 10.21 22.56
CA ASN A 635 2.60 9.88 21.94
C ASN A 635 2.55 8.52 21.23
N GLU A 636 1.94 7.51 21.84
CA GLU A 636 1.75 6.19 21.20
C GLU A 636 0.87 6.29 19.96
N VAL A 637 -0.27 6.99 20.02
CA VAL A 637 -1.14 7.21 18.85
C VAL A 637 -0.35 7.91 17.72
N ILE A 638 0.48 8.90 18.04
CA ILE A 638 1.33 9.60 17.05
C ILE A 638 2.34 8.64 16.42
N LYS A 639 3.06 7.85 17.23
CA LYS A 639 4.03 6.86 16.74
C LYS A 639 3.39 5.83 15.81
N ASP A 640 2.25 5.28 16.23
CA ASP A 640 1.49 4.29 15.46
C ASP A 640 0.95 4.89 14.17
N SER A 641 0.54 6.16 14.21
CA SER A 641 0.02 6.86 13.03
C SER A 641 1.11 7.15 11.99
N ILE A 642 2.33 7.41 12.43
CA ILE A 642 3.46 7.68 11.53
C ILE A 642 3.95 6.39 10.87
N GLU A 643 4.04 5.28 11.60
CA GLU A 643 4.64 4.03 11.07
C GLU A 643 3.62 3.02 10.54
N GLY A 644 2.39 3.07 11.05
CA GLY A 644 1.35 2.07 10.84
C GLY A 644 0.20 2.52 9.95
N LEU A 645 -0.63 1.55 9.54
CA LEU A 645 -1.86 1.81 8.78
C LEU A 645 -3.03 2.22 9.70
N THR A 646 -2.90 1.95 10.99
CA THR A 646 -3.94 2.16 12.00
C THR A 646 -3.38 3.06 13.10
N ALA A 647 -4.05 4.18 13.35
CA ALA A 647 -3.67 5.17 14.37
C ALA A 647 -4.02 4.68 15.78
N ARG A 648 -5.15 3.98 15.91
CA ARG A 648 -5.56 3.31 17.15
C ARG A 648 -6.64 2.26 16.91
N GLN A 649 -6.79 1.35 17.86
CA GLN A 649 -7.90 0.41 17.94
C GLN A 649 -8.61 0.57 19.28
N ARG A 650 -9.93 0.49 19.27
CA ARG A 650 -10.75 0.54 20.49
C ARG A 650 -11.92 -0.42 20.38
N PHE A 651 -12.18 -1.16 21.45
CA PHE A 651 -13.43 -1.91 21.59
C PHE A 651 -14.63 -0.96 21.69
N GLU A 652 -15.55 -1.02 20.71
CA GLU A 652 -16.84 -0.31 20.74
C GLU A 652 -17.83 -1.04 21.67
N ASN A 653 -17.72 -2.37 21.73
CA ASN A 653 -18.32 -3.23 22.74
C ASN A 653 -17.37 -4.41 23.04
N LYS A 654 -17.78 -5.41 23.84
CA LYS A 654 -16.90 -6.53 24.25
C LYS A 654 -16.34 -7.40 23.09
N VAL A 655 -16.81 -7.19 21.85
CA VAL A 655 -16.52 -8.07 20.71
C VAL A 655 -16.03 -7.27 19.48
N ILE A 656 -16.59 -6.09 19.24
CA ILE A 656 -16.32 -5.27 18.06
C ILE A 656 -15.15 -4.33 18.35
N LEU A 657 -14.06 -4.54 17.61
CA LEU A 657 -12.90 -3.65 17.58
C LEU A 657 -13.12 -2.60 16.50
N LYS A 658 -13.25 -1.33 16.89
CA LYS A 658 -13.28 -0.17 16.01
C LYS A 658 -11.85 0.29 15.74
N GLU A 659 -11.48 0.32 14.46
CA GLU A 659 -10.17 0.78 14.02
C GLU A 659 -10.26 2.19 13.48
N PHE A 660 -9.26 3.01 13.83
CA PHE A 660 -9.08 4.35 13.29
C PHE A 660 -7.87 4.32 12.36
N PRO A 661 -8.05 4.40 11.04
CA PRO A 661 -6.95 4.43 10.09
C PRO A 661 -6.06 5.67 10.28
N ALA A 662 -4.77 5.52 10.00
CA ALA A 662 -3.79 6.59 10.07
C ALA A 662 -3.57 7.25 8.70
N TYR A 663 -4.60 7.86 8.12
CA TYR A 663 -4.52 8.43 6.77
C TYR A 663 -3.68 9.70 6.72
N ALA A 664 -3.87 10.60 7.68
CA ALA A 664 -3.32 11.95 7.64
C ALA A 664 -1.80 12.00 7.91
N TRP A 665 -1.13 12.89 7.20
CA TRP A 665 0.21 13.39 7.53
C TRP A 665 0.08 14.77 8.19
N VAL A 666 0.80 14.99 9.29
CA VAL A 666 0.55 16.15 10.16
C VAL A 666 1.76 17.09 10.23
N VAL A 667 1.48 18.39 10.19
CA VAL A 667 2.37 19.48 10.56
C VAL A 667 1.99 19.97 11.95
N LEU A 668 2.96 20.00 12.85
CA LEU A 668 2.82 20.49 14.21
C LEU A 668 3.49 21.85 14.29
N THR A 669 2.80 22.85 14.83
CA THR A 669 3.40 24.15 15.12
C THR A 669 3.47 24.37 16.63
N ALA A 670 4.58 24.93 17.11
CA ALA A 670 4.78 25.24 18.53
C ALA A 670 5.63 26.50 18.69
N ASN A 671 5.56 27.13 19.88
CA ASN A 671 6.48 28.22 20.21
C ASN A 671 7.81 27.68 20.77
N ASN A 672 7.74 26.61 21.56
CA ASN A 672 8.88 26.01 22.25
C ASN A 672 9.00 24.52 21.89
N PHE A 673 10.21 23.99 21.93
CA PHE A 673 10.49 22.56 21.74
C PHE A 673 10.26 21.78 23.05
N ASN A 674 9.23 20.93 23.07
CA ASN A 674 8.80 20.20 24.28
C ASN A 674 8.68 18.67 24.05
N ILE A 675 9.37 18.12 23.05
CA ILE A 675 9.34 16.67 22.77
C ILE A 675 10.40 15.97 23.61
N THR A 676 9.95 15.23 24.62
CA THR A 676 10.83 14.49 25.54
C THR A 676 11.08 13.04 25.12
N ASP A 677 10.25 12.50 24.22
CA ASP A 677 10.35 11.12 23.75
C ASP A 677 11.33 11.00 22.57
N PRO A 678 12.50 10.35 22.74
CA PRO A 678 13.50 10.23 21.69
C PRO A 678 12.98 9.48 20.46
N ALA A 679 12.01 8.58 20.63
CA ALA A 679 11.44 7.81 19.55
C ALA A 679 10.64 8.71 18.58
N LEU A 680 10.13 9.84 19.07
CA LEU A 680 9.50 10.86 18.25
C LEU A 680 10.54 11.78 17.62
N SER A 681 11.40 12.38 18.45
CA SER A 681 12.32 13.45 18.01
C SER A 681 13.44 12.98 17.09
N GLN A 682 13.94 11.75 17.21
CA GLN A 682 15.09 11.27 16.43
C GLN A 682 14.74 10.68 15.06
N LYS A 683 13.49 10.24 14.86
CA LYS A 683 13.13 9.40 13.70
C LYS A 683 11.79 9.72 13.06
N ARG A 684 10.77 10.05 13.87
CA ARG A 684 9.38 10.13 13.40
C ARG A 684 8.95 11.57 13.10
N LEU A 685 9.59 12.55 13.71
CA LEU A 685 9.39 13.97 13.46
C LEU A 685 10.59 14.53 12.73
N TYR A 686 10.33 15.29 11.68
CA TYR A 686 11.30 16.17 11.04
C TYR A 686 11.16 17.54 11.70
N ILE A 687 12.14 17.89 12.52
CA ILE A 687 12.12 19.10 13.34
C ILE A 687 12.78 20.23 12.57
N ILE A 688 12.14 21.41 12.60
CA ILE A 688 12.67 22.63 12.01
C ILE A 688 12.48 23.78 13.00
N HIS A 689 13.60 24.25 13.55
CA HIS A 689 13.66 25.46 14.36
C HIS A 689 13.58 26.73 13.51
N TYR A 690 12.68 27.66 13.84
CA TYR A 690 12.62 29.00 13.28
C TYR A 690 13.30 30.00 14.23
N PRO A 691 14.51 30.48 13.90
CA PRO A 691 15.31 31.29 14.81
C PRO A 691 14.69 32.66 15.06
N ILE A 692 15.02 33.26 16.20
CA ILE A 692 14.42 34.54 16.61
C ILE A 692 14.76 35.71 15.68
N ASN A 693 15.90 35.65 14.98
CA ASN A 693 16.29 36.66 13.99
C ASN A 693 15.41 36.64 12.72
N ALA A 694 14.63 35.57 12.51
CA ALA A 694 13.63 35.48 11.46
C ALA A 694 12.34 36.24 11.80
N GLN A 695 12.18 36.73 13.03
CA GLN A 695 10.98 37.44 13.46
C GLN A 695 10.74 38.69 12.61
N LEU A 696 9.54 38.79 12.06
CA LEU A 696 9.09 39.90 11.24
C LEU A 696 8.48 41.01 12.08
N SER A 697 8.66 42.25 11.64
CA SER A 697 7.95 43.39 12.19
C SER A 697 6.47 43.38 11.80
N LYS A 698 5.63 44.07 12.58
CA LYS A 698 4.20 44.20 12.25
C LYS A 698 3.94 44.79 10.86
N ALA A 699 4.82 45.68 10.39
CA ALA A 699 4.71 46.27 9.07
C ALA A 699 4.99 45.25 7.96
N GLU A 700 6.03 44.42 8.10
CA GLU A 700 6.35 43.34 7.16
C GLU A 700 5.21 42.30 7.10
N ILE A 701 4.60 41.98 8.25
CA ILE A 701 3.45 41.05 8.33
C ILE A 701 2.23 41.62 7.59
N GLU A 702 1.94 42.90 7.75
CA GLU A 702 0.81 43.54 7.05
C GLU A 702 1.06 43.61 5.54
N GLU A 703 2.29 43.95 5.12
CA GLU A 703 2.68 43.94 3.71
C GLU A 703 2.49 42.54 3.10
N PHE A 704 2.88 41.48 3.80
CA PHE A 704 2.66 40.09 3.37
C PHE A 704 1.17 39.80 3.19
N ARG A 705 0.34 40.20 4.16
CA ARG A 705 -1.10 39.97 4.12
C ARG A 705 -1.75 40.64 2.90
N GLU A 706 -1.40 41.89 2.64
CA GLU A 706 -1.95 42.65 1.52
C GLU A 706 -1.48 42.12 0.15
N SER A 707 -0.21 41.73 0.04
CA SER A 707 0.42 41.45 -1.26
C SER A 707 0.45 39.96 -1.67
N VAL A 708 0.34 39.03 -0.72
CA VAL A 708 0.55 37.59 -0.95
C VAL A 708 -0.68 36.75 -0.65
N THR A 709 -1.44 37.06 0.41
CA THR A 709 -2.48 36.14 0.92
C THR A 709 -3.55 35.83 -0.13
N SER A 710 -3.93 36.82 -0.96
CA SER A 710 -4.88 36.63 -2.06
C SER A 710 -4.35 35.76 -3.20
N LYS A 711 -3.03 35.61 -3.34
CA LYS A 711 -2.38 34.78 -4.34
C LYS A 711 -2.22 33.32 -3.90
N LEU A 712 -2.17 33.04 -2.59
CA LEU A 712 -1.94 31.69 -2.05
C LEU A 712 -2.86 30.59 -2.60
N PRO A 713 -4.17 30.81 -2.84
CA PRO A 713 -5.04 29.78 -3.44
C PRO A 713 -4.57 29.29 -4.82
N LYS A 714 -3.78 30.07 -5.55
CA LYS A 714 -3.23 29.69 -6.86
C LYS A 714 -2.17 28.59 -6.75
N LEU A 715 -1.59 28.39 -5.57
CA LEU A 715 -0.67 27.28 -5.30
C LEU A 715 -1.32 25.91 -5.50
N ARG A 716 -2.66 25.83 -5.52
CA ARG A 716 -3.41 24.61 -5.87
C ARG A 716 -2.88 23.95 -7.14
N ALA A 717 -2.51 24.73 -8.16
CA ALA A 717 -2.02 24.18 -9.42
C ALA A 717 -0.75 23.33 -9.22
N LEU A 718 0.11 23.67 -8.25
CA LEU A 718 1.26 22.85 -7.91
C LEU A 718 0.83 21.51 -7.29
N GLY A 719 -0.14 21.50 -6.36
CA GLY A 719 -0.64 20.26 -5.77
C GLY A 719 -1.34 19.36 -6.78
N ASP A 720 -2.16 19.94 -7.66
CA ASP A 720 -2.84 19.22 -8.74
C ASP A 720 -1.81 18.58 -9.69
N PHE A 721 -0.75 19.31 -10.08
CA PHE A 721 0.37 18.76 -10.85
C PHE A 721 1.04 17.59 -10.13
N VAL A 722 1.40 17.75 -8.85
CA VAL A 722 2.06 16.72 -8.03
C VAL A 722 1.21 15.44 -7.97
N ILE A 723 -0.10 15.58 -7.76
CA ILE A 723 -1.03 14.44 -7.73
C ILE A 723 -1.07 13.74 -9.07
N VAL A 724 -1.29 14.47 -10.17
CA VAL A 724 -1.35 13.90 -11.52
C VAL A 724 -0.03 13.21 -11.88
N TYR A 725 1.09 13.86 -11.61
CA TYR A 725 2.42 13.32 -11.86
C TYR A 725 2.60 11.97 -11.16
N MET A 726 2.31 11.90 -9.86
CA MET A 726 2.46 10.67 -9.10
C MET A 726 1.47 9.57 -9.52
N LEU A 727 0.22 9.91 -9.84
CA LEU A 727 -0.75 8.93 -10.37
C LEU A 727 -0.28 8.33 -11.71
N ASN A 728 0.42 9.11 -12.53
CA ASN A 728 1.00 8.65 -13.79
C ASN A 728 2.35 7.93 -13.61
N HIS A 729 3.03 8.14 -12.48
CA HIS A 729 4.34 7.57 -12.14
C HIS A 729 4.35 6.81 -10.80
N PRO A 730 3.44 5.85 -10.55
CA PRO A 730 3.35 5.14 -9.27
C PRO A 730 4.59 4.31 -8.93
N GLU A 731 5.41 3.97 -9.94
CA GLU A 731 6.70 3.31 -9.77
C GLU A 731 7.70 4.17 -8.99
N LYS A 732 7.64 5.50 -9.14
CA LYS A 732 8.55 6.46 -8.49
C LYS A 732 8.26 6.63 -7.00
N LEU A 733 7.09 6.20 -6.53
CA LEU A 733 6.72 6.30 -5.13
C LEU A 733 7.77 5.62 -4.24
N THR A 734 8.44 6.39 -3.40
CA THR A 734 9.49 5.96 -2.46
C THR A 734 9.34 6.69 -1.13
N TYR A 735 9.87 6.10 -0.05
CA TYR A 735 9.96 6.77 1.25
C TYR A 735 11.15 7.73 1.34
N ASP A 736 12.04 7.72 0.35
CA ASP A 736 13.07 8.74 0.15
C ASP A 736 12.43 10.03 -0.38
N TRP A 737 11.73 10.73 0.52
CA TRP A 737 11.01 11.96 0.22
C TRP A 737 11.94 13.07 -0.25
N ILE A 738 13.23 13.02 0.11
CA ILE A 738 14.23 14.00 -0.30
C ILE A 738 14.36 13.96 -1.83
N ASN A 739 14.72 12.81 -2.37
CA ASN A 739 14.94 12.68 -3.80
C ASN A 739 13.61 12.78 -4.58
N LEU A 740 12.54 12.20 -4.06
CA LEU A 740 11.23 12.25 -4.70
C LEU A 740 10.67 13.68 -4.80
N SER A 741 10.73 14.47 -3.72
CA SER A 741 10.23 15.85 -3.72
C SER A 741 11.01 16.75 -4.66
N LYS A 742 12.33 16.54 -4.75
CA LYS A 742 13.20 17.25 -5.70
C LYS A 742 12.81 16.94 -7.14
N GLU A 743 12.71 15.65 -7.48
CA GLU A 743 12.35 15.22 -8.82
C GLU A 743 10.99 15.79 -9.25
N ILE A 744 9.98 15.74 -8.38
CA ILE A 744 8.65 16.31 -8.67
C ILE A 744 8.73 17.82 -8.91
N LEU A 745 9.49 18.56 -8.10
CA LEU A 745 9.68 20.00 -8.30
C LEU A 745 10.42 20.29 -9.61
N GLU A 746 11.49 19.55 -9.92
CA GLU A 746 12.21 19.69 -11.18
C GLU A 746 11.29 19.51 -12.38
N GLU A 747 10.44 18.48 -12.36
CA GLU A 747 9.45 18.23 -13.41
C GLU A 747 8.38 19.31 -13.48
N ALA A 748 7.94 19.87 -12.34
CA ALA A 748 7.00 20.99 -12.31
C ALA A 748 7.59 22.25 -12.96
N TYR A 749 8.83 22.62 -12.59
CA TYR A 749 9.55 23.75 -13.17
C TYR A 749 9.81 23.55 -14.67
N ASN A 750 10.18 22.34 -15.08
CA ASN A 750 10.39 21.99 -16.49
C ASN A 750 9.09 22.12 -17.29
N TYR A 751 7.96 21.59 -16.78
CA TYR A 751 6.66 21.70 -17.43
C TYR A 751 6.20 23.16 -17.58
N ALA A 752 6.43 23.98 -16.55
CA ALA A 752 6.11 25.41 -16.56
C ALA A 752 7.10 26.29 -17.36
N GLU A 753 8.22 25.72 -17.81
CA GLU A 753 9.32 26.40 -18.52
C GLU A 753 9.88 27.62 -17.76
N ILE A 754 10.01 27.49 -16.44
CA ILE A 754 10.66 28.50 -15.59
C ILE A 754 11.69 27.84 -14.67
N LYS A 755 12.56 28.64 -14.07
CA LYS A 755 13.60 28.14 -13.15
C LYS A 755 13.27 28.50 -11.70
N PRO A 756 13.68 27.66 -10.74
CA PRO A 756 13.55 28.00 -9.32
C PRO A 756 14.46 29.18 -8.96
N SER A 757 14.00 30.04 -8.05
CA SER A 757 14.79 31.15 -7.48
C SER A 757 15.73 30.71 -6.35
N PHE A 758 15.69 29.42 -5.99
CA PHE A 758 16.44 28.79 -4.91
C PHE A 758 17.01 27.45 -5.40
N SER A 759 17.96 26.90 -4.64
CA SER A 759 18.53 25.58 -4.94
C SER A 759 17.57 24.47 -4.49
N LEU A 760 17.23 23.56 -5.41
CA LEU A 760 16.43 22.37 -5.11
C LEU A 760 17.23 21.31 -4.34
N GLU A 761 18.55 21.46 -4.23
CA GLU A 761 19.39 20.60 -3.40
C GLU A 761 19.32 20.99 -1.92
N ASN A 762 18.90 22.22 -1.61
CA ASN A 762 18.92 22.72 -0.25
C ASN A 762 17.94 21.90 0.62
N ILE A 763 18.49 21.31 1.68
CA ILE A 763 17.77 20.60 2.73
C ILE A 763 18.33 21.14 4.03
N HIS A 764 17.44 21.59 4.90
CA HIS A 764 17.81 22.01 6.24
C HIS A 764 18.03 20.78 7.11
N ILE A 765 19.27 20.35 7.28
CA ILE A 765 19.60 19.27 8.21
C ILE A 765 19.84 19.90 9.58
N GLU A 766 18.93 19.67 10.52
CA GLU A 766 19.19 19.95 11.93
C GLU A 766 20.29 18.98 12.40
N SER A 767 21.52 19.48 12.50
CA SER A 767 22.63 18.77 13.15
C SER A 767 22.35 18.74 14.64
N ASP A 768 22.12 17.54 15.19
CA ASP A 768 21.98 17.24 16.61
C ASP A 768 21.00 18.13 17.40
N ILE A 769 19.91 17.51 17.85
CA ILE A 769 18.92 18.06 18.80
C ILE A 769 19.57 18.56 20.11
N ASP A 770 20.86 18.28 20.33
CA ASP A 770 21.70 18.79 21.41
C ASP A 770 22.49 20.10 21.09
N SER A 771 22.34 20.73 19.91
CA SER A 771 23.24 21.84 19.48
C SER A 771 22.66 23.23 19.17
N ASP A 772 21.36 23.55 19.29
CA ASP A 772 20.91 24.91 18.88
C ASP A 772 20.65 25.92 20.02
N ILE A 773 20.33 25.47 21.24
CA ILE A 773 20.18 26.41 22.37
C ILE A 773 21.53 27.03 22.80
N ARG A 774 22.65 26.32 22.60
CA ARG A 774 24.01 26.86 22.81
C ARG A 774 24.28 28.02 21.86
N THR A 775 24.00 27.81 20.59
CA THR A 775 24.21 28.79 19.52
C THR A 775 23.36 30.03 19.74
N ASP A 776 22.08 29.87 20.10
CA ASP A 776 21.19 30.99 20.42
C ASP A 776 21.69 31.79 21.63
N VAL A 777 22.09 31.11 22.70
CA VAL A 777 22.65 31.75 23.90
C VAL A 777 23.93 32.53 23.54
N LEU A 778 24.86 31.94 22.78
CA LEU A 778 26.10 32.60 22.37
C LEU A 778 25.85 33.77 21.42
N ALA A 779 24.98 33.61 20.42
CA ALA A 779 24.62 34.68 19.50
C ALA A 779 23.99 35.87 20.25
N PHE A 780 23.16 35.60 21.23
CA PHE A 780 22.55 36.64 22.06
C PHE A 780 23.58 37.33 22.97
N ILE A 781 24.42 36.56 23.68
CA ILE A 781 25.51 37.10 24.51
C ILE A 781 26.43 37.96 23.64
N TRP A 782 26.83 37.45 22.48
CA TRP A 782 27.68 38.16 21.53
C TRP A 782 27.05 39.46 21.04
N LYS A 783 25.77 39.44 20.65
CA LYS A 783 25.04 40.66 20.27
C LYS A 783 25.12 41.71 21.36
N LYS A 784 24.97 41.34 22.63
CA LYS A 784 25.09 42.27 23.76
C LYS A 784 26.51 42.77 23.99
N VAL A 785 27.52 41.91 23.86
CA VAL A 785 28.94 42.31 23.89
C VAL A 785 29.23 43.32 22.79
N TYR A 786 28.80 43.06 21.56
CA TYR A 786 29.05 43.92 20.40
C TYR A 786 28.29 45.25 20.45
N GLU A 787 27.02 45.25 20.87
CA GLU A 787 26.24 46.48 21.14
C GLU A 787 26.95 47.35 22.20
N THR A 788 27.46 46.72 23.26
CA THR A 788 28.18 47.39 24.35
C THR A 788 29.51 47.96 23.87
N TYR A 789 30.27 47.19 23.09
CA TYR A 789 31.51 47.66 22.49
C TYR A 789 31.28 48.90 21.63
N LYS A 790 30.28 48.88 20.73
CA LYS A 790 29.94 50.02 19.86
C LYS A 790 29.55 51.28 20.61
N THR A 791 28.90 51.15 21.76
CA THR A 791 28.25 52.27 22.44
C THR A 791 29.02 52.79 23.65
N LYS A 792 29.83 51.95 24.31
CA LYS A 792 30.44 52.25 25.62
C LYS A 792 31.96 52.08 25.66
N VAL A 793 32.62 51.56 24.62
CA VAL A 793 34.06 51.28 24.64
C VAL A 793 34.78 52.08 23.56
N GLN A 794 35.65 53.00 23.97
CA GLN A 794 36.58 53.73 23.09
C GLN A 794 37.98 53.14 23.27
N VAL A 795 38.55 52.56 22.21
CA VAL A 795 39.90 51.96 22.24
C VAL A 795 40.88 52.94 21.63
N THR A 796 41.88 53.36 22.41
CA THR A 796 42.99 54.21 21.97
C THR A 796 44.32 53.47 22.09
N ASN A 797 45.22 53.59 21.11
CA ASN A 797 46.57 53.03 21.18
C ASN A 797 47.49 53.80 22.16
N GLU A 798 48.73 53.34 22.35
CA GLU A 798 49.76 53.95 23.22
C GLU A 798 50.10 55.41 22.84
N GLU A 799 49.72 55.87 21.65
CA GLU A 799 49.87 57.25 21.16
C GLU A 799 48.57 58.10 21.30
N GLY A 800 47.51 57.56 21.90
CA GLY A 800 46.23 58.27 22.12
C GLY A 800 45.31 58.37 20.90
N ARG A 801 45.53 57.57 19.84
CA ARG A 801 44.68 57.54 18.64
C ARG A 801 43.65 56.42 18.71
N TYR A 802 42.42 56.70 18.26
CA TYR A 802 41.34 55.71 18.17
C TYR A 802 41.70 54.56 17.21
N VAL A 803 41.51 53.32 17.66
CA VAL A 803 41.76 52.10 16.87
C VAL A 803 40.47 51.30 16.76
N THR A 804 40.17 50.81 15.55
CA THR A 804 39.07 49.88 15.32
C THR A 804 39.55 48.45 15.57
N VAL A 805 39.09 47.82 16.64
CA VAL A 805 39.34 46.40 16.92
C VAL A 805 38.48 45.55 15.98
N VAL A 806 39.09 44.57 15.28
CA VAL A 806 38.44 43.78 14.22
C VAL A 806 38.18 42.33 14.62
N SER A 807 38.94 41.77 15.57
CA SER A 807 38.79 40.37 16.02
C SER A 807 37.73 40.23 17.11
N PRO A 808 36.85 39.19 17.07
CA PRO A 808 35.86 38.91 18.10
C PRO A 808 36.44 38.79 19.52
N LEU A 809 37.59 38.13 19.69
CA LEU A 809 38.23 37.98 21.00
C LEU A 809 38.69 39.33 21.57
N SER A 810 39.32 40.16 20.74
CA SER A 810 39.79 41.48 21.17
C SER A 810 38.63 42.44 21.51
N ILE A 811 37.48 42.29 20.85
CA ILE A 811 36.24 43.02 21.20
C ILE A 811 35.72 42.56 22.57
N LEU A 812 35.67 41.25 22.78
CA LEU A 812 35.24 40.66 24.05
C LEU A 812 36.12 41.14 25.21
N ASP A 813 37.44 41.07 25.05
CA ASP A 813 38.41 41.54 26.05
C ASP A 813 38.20 43.01 26.38
N SER A 814 38.04 43.87 25.36
CA SER A 814 37.84 45.31 25.55
C SER A 814 36.57 45.60 26.37
N VAL A 815 35.49 44.84 26.16
CA VAL A 815 34.23 44.98 26.91
C VAL A 815 34.37 44.48 28.34
N LEU A 816 35.09 43.37 28.55
CA LEU A 816 35.31 42.78 29.87
C LEU A 816 36.24 43.63 30.74
N GLU A 817 37.35 44.13 30.20
CA GLU A 817 38.29 45.02 30.91
C GLU A 817 37.62 46.35 31.29
N ALA A 818 36.80 46.91 30.39
CA ALA A 818 36.02 48.11 30.67
C ALA A 818 34.86 47.90 31.66
N ARG A 819 34.56 46.64 32.04
CA ARG A 819 33.38 46.24 32.85
C ARG A 819 32.07 46.85 32.31
N ALA A 820 31.96 46.94 30.99
CA ALA A 820 30.87 47.68 30.35
C ALA A 820 29.56 46.87 30.25
N ILE A 821 29.61 45.56 30.53
CA ILE A 821 28.49 44.62 30.47
C ILE A 821 28.12 44.14 31.88
N GLU A 822 26.83 44.23 32.24
CA GLU A 822 26.39 44.10 33.64
C GLU A 822 26.27 42.66 34.13
N PHE A 823 26.28 41.68 33.23
CA PHE A 823 26.04 40.28 33.54
C PHE A 823 27.27 39.37 33.37
N MET A 824 28.41 39.91 32.92
CA MET A 824 29.69 39.20 32.78
C MET A 824 30.81 39.97 33.45
N ILE A 825 31.66 39.28 34.23
CA ILE A 825 32.80 39.88 34.93
C ILE A 825 34.04 39.00 34.75
N LYS A 826 35.16 39.59 34.32
CA LYS A 826 36.48 38.94 34.35
C LYS A 826 37.11 39.05 35.74
N MET A 827 37.60 37.95 36.28
CA MET A 827 38.21 37.87 37.62
C MET A 827 39.42 36.93 37.62
N HIS A 828 40.36 37.16 38.53
CA HIS A 828 41.49 36.25 38.76
C HIS A 828 41.32 35.49 40.08
N THR A 829 41.59 34.19 40.06
CA THR A 829 41.50 33.31 41.25
C THR A 829 42.80 32.54 41.45
N LYS A 830 43.12 32.20 42.70
CA LYS A 830 44.38 31.50 43.02
C LYS A 830 44.43 30.08 42.46
N ASP A 831 43.28 29.43 42.33
CA ASP A 831 43.19 28.00 41.99
C ASP A 831 42.91 27.75 40.50
N GLU A 832 42.27 28.69 39.79
CA GLU A 832 41.84 28.49 38.38
C GLU A 832 42.36 29.57 37.41
N GLY A 833 43.14 30.54 37.88
CA GLY A 833 43.65 31.63 37.03
C GLY A 833 42.57 32.65 36.65
N GLU A 834 42.61 33.15 35.42
CA GLU A 834 41.62 34.09 34.88
C GLU A 834 40.32 33.37 34.49
N ILE A 835 39.20 33.85 35.02
CA ILE A 835 37.86 33.32 34.79
C ILE A 835 36.88 34.42 34.40
N ILE A 836 35.86 34.04 33.65
CA ILE A 836 34.68 34.85 33.38
C ILE A 836 33.54 34.32 34.24
N VAL A 837 32.90 35.23 34.98
CA VAL A 837 31.75 34.94 35.83
C VAL A 837 30.49 35.54 35.21
N PHE A 838 29.49 34.70 34.98
CA PHE A 838 28.15 35.09 34.56
C PHE A 838 27.23 35.25 35.78
N LEU A 839 26.70 36.45 35.94
CA LEU A 839 25.81 36.81 37.03
C LEU A 839 24.37 36.32 36.76
N PRO A 840 23.55 36.10 37.81
CA PRO A 840 22.15 35.68 37.66
C PRO A 840 21.29 36.61 36.79
N LEU A 841 21.71 37.87 36.63
CA LEU A 841 21.08 38.83 35.73
C LEU A 841 21.03 38.30 34.28
N LEU A 842 22.02 37.51 33.84
CA LEU A 842 22.06 36.96 32.49
C LEU A 842 20.79 36.18 32.14
N LYS A 843 20.25 35.37 33.05
CA LYS A 843 18.98 34.65 32.83
C LYS A 843 17.83 35.62 32.49
N LYS A 844 17.74 36.74 33.22
CA LYS A 844 16.70 37.74 32.95
C LYS A 844 16.90 38.37 31.58
N VAL A 845 18.15 38.71 31.23
CA VAL A 845 18.50 39.32 29.94
C VAL A 845 18.23 38.35 28.79
N LEU A 846 18.52 37.05 28.94
CA LEU A 846 18.23 36.00 27.96
C LEU A 846 16.72 35.79 27.80
N ASN A 847 15.96 35.74 28.89
CA ASN A 847 14.51 35.63 28.85
C ASN A 847 13.85 36.85 28.17
N GLU A 848 14.30 38.07 28.47
CA GLU A 848 13.87 39.30 27.76
C GLU A 848 14.25 39.25 26.26
N GLY A 849 15.31 38.51 25.93
CA GLY A 849 15.77 38.20 24.59
C GLY A 849 15.05 37.04 23.91
N GLY A 850 14.03 36.44 24.52
CA GLY A 850 13.27 35.31 23.96
C GLY A 850 13.94 33.94 24.10
N ILE A 851 15.01 33.82 24.88
CA ILE A 851 15.70 32.55 25.19
C ILE A 851 15.34 32.15 26.63
N GLU A 852 14.44 31.18 26.78
CA GLU A 852 14.01 30.69 28.10
C GLU A 852 15.05 29.72 28.70
N LEU A 853 15.70 30.14 29.79
CA LEU A 853 16.57 29.28 30.60
C LEU A 853 15.92 28.94 31.94
N ASP A 854 15.74 27.65 32.21
CA ASP A 854 15.16 27.16 33.46
C ASP A 854 15.94 27.66 34.68
N SER A 855 17.27 27.67 34.61
CA SER A 855 18.14 28.14 35.69
C SER A 855 19.54 28.52 35.18
N MET A 856 20.30 29.22 36.02
CA MET A 856 21.74 29.42 35.77
C MET A 856 22.52 28.10 35.82
N GLU A 857 22.04 27.09 36.56
CA GLU A 857 22.64 25.76 36.57
C GLU A 857 22.48 25.06 35.20
N SER A 858 21.32 25.25 34.56
CA SER A 858 21.04 24.77 33.21
C SER A 858 22.01 25.39 32.19
N LEU A 859 22.35 26.67 32.34
CA LEU A 859 23.36 27.33 31.50
C LEU A 859 24.76 26.70 31.67
N ALA A 860 25.18 26.40 32.90
CA ALA A 860 26.46 25.73 33.11
C ALA A 860 26.47 24.30 32.57
N PHE A 861 25.38 23.57 32.74
CA PHE A 861 25.22 22.24 32.18
C PHE A 861 25.30 22.26 30.65
N LEU A 862 24.70 23.27 30.04
CA LEU A 862 24.64 23.44 28.59
C LEU A 862 26.03 23.60 27.94
N PHE A 863 26.96 24.25 28.62
CA PHE A 863 28.35 24.47 28.15
C PHE A 863 29.38 23.69 28.97
N LYS A 864 28.97 22.57 29.59
CA LYS A 864 29.82 21.79 30.49
C LYS A 864 31.05 21.22 29.78
N ASP A 865 30.92 20.87 28.50
CA ASP A 865 32.00 20.43 27.62
C ASP A 865 33.07 21.50 27.38
N TYR A 866 32.70 22.78 27.50
CA TYR A 866 33.62 23.91 27.52
C TYR A 866 34.08 24.32 28.92
N GLY A 867 33.89 23.48 29.93
CA GLY A 867 34.39 23.72 31.29
C GLY A 867 33.56 24.71 32.12
N PHE A 868 32.33 25.00 31.72
CA PHE A 868 31.43 25.83 32.53
C PHE A 868 31.06 25.12 33.84
N SER A 869 31.05 25.89 34.92
CA SER A 869 30.80 25.40 36.27
C SER A 869 29.77 26.28 36.99
N TYR A 870 28.96 25.69 37.87
CA TYR A 870 27.95 26.39 38.67
C TYR A 870 28.15 26.12 40.17
N GLY A 871 28.02 27.17 40.99
CA GLY A 871 28.30 27.07 42.42
C GLY A 871 28.40 28.42 43.11
N ALA A 872 28.60 28.40 44.43
CA ALA A 872 28.73 29.62 45.24
C ALA A 872 30.14 30.22 45.11
N ARG A 873 30.23 31.50 44.73
CA ARG A 873 31.49 32.27 44.72
C ARG A 873 31.32 33.64 45.37
N LYS A 874 32.43 34.15 45.91
CA LYS A 874 32.52 35.51 46.45
C LYS A 874 32.81 36.49 45.31
N ILE A 875 31.85 37.36 45.00
CA ILE A 875 31.93 38.41 43.97
C ILE A 875 31.74 39.77 44.64
N LEU A 876 32.70 40.69 44.53
CA LEU A 876 32.62 42.06 45.07
C LEU A 876 32.03 42.10 46.50
N ASP A 877 32.56 41.24 47.37
CA ASP A 877 32.19 41.06 48.80
C ASP A 877 30.87 40.36 49.13
N LYS A 878 30.17 39.78 48.14
CA LYS A 878 28.96 38.96 48.38
C LYS A 878 29.15 37.53 47.86
N THR A 879 28.77 36.54 48.68
CA THR A 879 28.69 35.14 48.24
C THR A 879 27.37 34.92 47.52
N GLN A 880 27.42 34.55 46.25
CA GLN A 880 26.24 34.24 45.44
C GLN A 880 26.52 33.05 44.50
N ARG A 881 25.46 32.36 44.08
CA ARG A 881 25.57 31.26 43.10
C ARG A 881 25.66 31.83 41.70
N VAL A 882 26.72 31.48 40.99
CA VAL A 882 27.07 32.02 39.66
C VAL A 882 27.55 30.90 38.76
N VAL A 883 27.55 31.18 37.45
CA VAL A 883 28.23 30.33 36.46
C VAL A 883 29.59 30.94 36.18
N TRP A 884 30.63 30.13 36.04
CA TRP A 884 31.95 30.59 35.62
C TRP A 884 32.62 29.61 34.67
N VAL A 885 33.61 30.12 33.95
CA VAL A 885 34.44 29.39 33.00
C VAL A 885 35.82 30.06 32.95
N ARG A 886 36.88 29.32 32.62
CA ARG A 886 38.21 29.92 32.37
C ARG A 886 38.16 30.79 31.13
N VAL A 887 38.94 31.87 31.10
CA VAL A 887 38.99 32.79 29.95
C VAL A 887 39.35 32.01 28.68
N GLU A 888 40.43 31.22 28.69
CA GLU A 888 40.88 30.41 27.56
C GLU A 888 39.80 29.43 27.03
N ASP A 889 39.03 28.83 27.94
CA ASP A 889 37.95 27.92 27.56
C ASP A 889 36.76 28.66 26.94
N PHE A 890 36.47 29.89 27.40
CA PHE A 890 35.43 30.72 26.81
C PHE A 890 35.88 31.35 25.47
N GLU A 891 37.14 31.69 25.32
CA GLU A 891 37.71 32.10 24.04
C GLU A 891 37.54 31.00 22.99
N ARG A 892 37.83 29.74 23.35
CA ARG A 892 37.54 28.58 22.49
C ARG A 892 36.07 28.49 22.09
N VAL A 893 35.14 28.73 23.02
CA VAL A 893 33.69 28.78 22.71
C VAL A 893 33.38 29.84 21.65
N ILE A 894 34.00 31.01 21.76
CA ILE A 894 33.79 32.14 20.84
C ILE A 894 34.44 31.84 19.48
N GLU A 895 35.64 31.26 19.45
CA GLU A 895 36.30 30.83 18.23
C GLU A 895 35.50 29.77 17.48
N ASP A 896 34.99 28.76 18.19
CA ASP A 896 34.13 27.71 17.63
C ASP A 896 32.81 28.30 17.10
N PHE A 897 32.21 29.25 17.83
CA PHE A 897 31.01 29.96 17.39
C PHE A 897 31.22 30.78 16.10
N PHE A 898 32.40 31.39 15.93
CA PHE A 898 32.74 32.15 14.72
C PHE A 898 33.42 31.32 13.62
N GLY A 899 33.67 30.03 13.86
CA GLY A 899 34.36 29.15 12.92
C GLY A 899 35.81 29.56 12.62
N LEU A 900 36.51 30.13 13.62
CA LEU A 900 37.86 30.72 13.45
C LEU A 900 39.01 29.71 13.58
N VAL A 901 38.73 28.45 13.87
CA VAL A 901 39.76 27.41 13.99
C VAL A 901 40.13 26.87 12.60
N GLU A 902 41.33 27.21 12.12
CA GLU A 902 41.97 26.43 11.04
C GLU A 902 42.16 24.99 11.56
N LYS A 903 41.44 24.04 10.95
CA LYS A 903 41.67 22.61 11.17
C LYS A 903 43.11 22.28 10.77
N THR A 904 43.99 22.28 11.75
CA THR A 904 45.29 21.61 11.67
C THR A 904 45.03 20.12 11.87
N GLU A 905 45.50 19.32 10.91
CA GLU A 905 45.34 17.86 10.83
C GLU A 905 45.79 17.10 12.08
#